data_AF-A0A1Z4BYG5-F1
#
_entry.id   AF-A0A1Z4BYG5-F1
#
_cell.length_a   1.000
_cell.length_b   1.000
_cell.length_c   1.000
_cell.angle_alpha   90.00
_cell.angle_beta   90.00
_cell.angle_gamma   90.00
#
_symmetry.space_group_name_H-M   'P 1'
#
loop_
_entity.id
_entity.type
_entity.pdbx_description
1 polymer ?
#
loop_
_entity_poly.entity_id
_entity_poly.type
_entity_poly.pdbx_seq_one_letter_code
_entity_poly.pdbx_strand_id
1 'polypeptide(L)'
;MATKLYSAITNFATPIDLTASTFSFDLSAQSASLITSIVAGAGATDVIITIGGQAVNFTGIKGGVNGISTSLFSFADGSNLVVGDGLAATTVSGVSTTTDAVSANVLLSTDNNDYLFGVGSNNTASYANASAGVTASLGLTTSNLSVAATTDTIAAGSDTLLNIKNIIGSKFNDTLTGDSNANILTGNGGVDTLIGGAGNDTFVVSTSNTTVTETSTAAGNGTVKSSVDFILTDISHVSNLILTGAAAIYGTGSTGANTITGNSASNVLNDGDTAGSTNVNNMLDSFGGNDTYIVNSANDTITDVGGIDQVNSYVASYSLVAASGVENLVLVGSTAQAGIGNDLSNKIVGNGGGDTLNGGAGNDTLTEAGKTGNNTLISGGGTITGTDVLIGGLGNDTLIAGIGATAAIAKFVGDTNAVTMTGGLGNDTYYVNYSKVAINEAVNALYTSDTVISTVSYALNDASSAGVDNMIIHNTNTTGISVTGNAQNNTISVDLTTGFTANNTLIGGNGADTLTGGAGNDKLYDSTSATVADVIASGHNTMTGGAGNDTFYVTNSNDIIVGNATSLVSSIVSYDLSANASGGITQLTLTGTAAVNATANNSGDILIGNSGNNTLTGGSGDDTLTDILGGNNILIGGLGANTLKAGVGNDTLYDSSDKNTSNSSISSLTGGAGNDTYYVTNTSDTITELSAGGTDVVSTIVNYTLSAQIENLILAGSSAVIGQGNTLNNAITVANTSNDTLIGDAGVDTLKGGTGNDTLISGLVSDTAADTSADLLAGDFGNDTYVINSTSDVITEATSAGTDLVFVNVSANGTPAVVGTYLLAANVENMVLGTTGGTAVLNNSGVGSGIDATTAAGNVSDVASTNAINATGNVLDNYIAGNAGANIIYGGSGADHLYGGAGNDTLYDGISATVADIFPANTSAAFFNTMDGGNGSDTYYVTVTNDVISDTGTTGTDVVNSMVTYVLAAGDGVETLNLTGTSAINATGNAAGNTLQGNGAVNTITGGAGNDTINGGAGKDTLISGGGTDTFAFSLASDSSAVSFDQIQGFTAGDKINISGLGGATVMSWGGAASGAIPTTLGAFTVQYYTLGPDTFIIANDTSATGGIDFKVDLVGFTGVLAATDFVL
;
A
#
# COMPACT_ATOMS: atom_id res chain seq x y z
N MET A 1 134.78 21.68 55.02
CA MET A 1 135.45 21.41 53.73
C MET A 1 134.63 20.35 53.01
N ALA A 2 134.06 20.50 51.82
CA ALA A 2 133.69 21.62 50.96
C ALA A 2 132.54 21.03 50.11
N THR A 3 131.30 21.49 50.27
CA THR A 3 130.55 22.27 49.26
C THR A 3 130.75 21.83 47.79
N LYS A 4 129.60 21.58 47.14
CA LYS A 4 129.32 21.45 45.69
C LYS A 4 129.68 20.13 45.03
N LEU A 5 128.66 19.36 44.65
CA LEU A 5 128.25 19.29 43.24
C LEU A 5 126.84 18.68 43.15
N TYR A 6 125.82 19.54 43.23
CA TYR A 6 124.50 19.23 42.70
C TYR A 6 124.52 19.70 41.24
N SER A 7 124.61 18.78 40.30
CA SER A 7 124.00 18.81 38.96
C SER A 7 124.78 17.96 37.97
N ALA A 8 124.02 17.15 37.24
CA ALA A 8 124.41 16.36 36.06
C ALA A 8 125.23 15.11 36.34
N ILE A 9 124.58 13.94 36.24
CA ILE A 9 124.95 12.86 35.32
C ILE A 9 123.69 11.99 35.14
N THR A 10 123.03 12.15 34.00
CA THR A 10 122.07 11.21 33.40
C THR A 10 122.83 10.28 32.45
N ASN A 11 122.52 8.98 32.48
CA ASN A 11 123.11 7.85 31.75
C ASN A 11 124.39 7.22 32.33
N PHE A 12 124.25 6.01 32.87
CA PHE A 12 125.32 5.01 32.88
C PHE A 12 124.86 3.75 32.12
N ALA A 13 125.52 3.49 30.99
CA ALA A 13 125.48 2.24 30.23
C ALA A 13 126.79 1.45 30.40
N THR A 14 127.41 1.52 31.59
CA THR A 14 128.61 0.74 31.94
C THR A 14 128.49 0.24 33.38
N PRO A 15 128.89 -1.02 33.67
CA PRO A 15 128.83 -1.58 35.02
C PRO A 15 129.63 -0.75 36.01
N ILE A 16 129.00 -0.39 37.12
CA ILE A 16 129.63 0.26 38.26
C ILE A 16 130.24 -0.86 39.12
N ASP A 17 131.57 -0.96 39.13
CA ASP A 17 132.32 -1.88 39.98
C ASP A 17 132.58 -1.22 41.33
N LEU A 18 131.90 -1.68 42.39
CA LEU A 18 131.98 -1.12 43.73
C LEU A 18 132.23 -2.22 44.77
N THR A 19 133.43 -2.21 45.35
CA THR A 19 133.97 -3.19 46.30
C THR A 19 133.69 -2.83 47.77
N ALA A 20 132.48 -2.37 48.10
CA ALA A 20 132.07 -2.08 49.49
C ALA A 20 130.77 -2.78 49.88
N SER A 21 130.72 -3.25 51.13
CA SER A 21 129.84 -4.30 51.68
C SER A 21 128.48 -3.82 52.23
N THR A 22 127.93 -2.71 51.73
CA THR A 22 126.51 -2.33 51.98
C THR A 22 126.07 -1.23 51.01
N PHE A 23 124.97 -1.43 50.29
CA PHE A 23 124.34 -0.40 49.45
C PHE A 23 122.90 -0.17 49.89
N SER A 24 122.52 1.09 50.09
CA SER A 24 121.14 1.53 50.26
C SER A 24 120.80 2.45 49.08
N PHE A 25 119.77 2.08 48.31
CA PHE A 25 119.19 2.93 47.28
C PHE A 25 117.86 3.48 47.80
N ASP A 26 117.79 4.81 47.96
CA ASP A 26 116.54 5.53 48.17
C ASP A 26 116.06 6.06 46.81
N LEU A 27 114.99 5.45 46.27
CA LEU A 27 114.38 5.81 44.99
C LEU A 27 113.13 6.69 45.16
N SER A 28 112.91 7.27 46.35
CA SER A 28 111.70 8.03 46.67
C SER A 28 111.44 9.28 45.81
N ALA A 29 112.43 9.76 45.03
CA ALA A 29 112.35 11.04 44.32
C ALA A 29 112.47 10.96 42.77
N GLN A 30 112.44 9.77 42.14
CA GLN A 30 112.54 9.66 40.67
C GLN A 30 111.26 9.18 40.00
N SER A 31 110.87 9.89 38.95
CA SER A 31 109.75 9.59 38.07
C SER A 31 110.17 8.60 36.98
N ALA A 32 109.53 7.42 36.96
CA ALA A 32 109.37 6.47 35.86
C ALA A 32 110.62 5.89 35.13
N SER A 33 110.48 4.61 34.77
CA SER A 33 111.26 3.83 33.79
C SER A 33 112.54 3.10 34.24
N LEU A 34 112.42 1.76 34.17
CA LEU A 34 113.43 0.75 33.84
C LEU A 34 114.70 0.65 34.70
N ILE A 35 114.63 -0.19 35.75
CA ILE A 35 115.81 -0.92 36.25
C ILE A 35 115.72 -2.33 35.66
N THR A 36 116.54 -2.65 34.65
CA THR A 36 116.44 -3.92 33.90
C THR A 36 117.41 -5.02 34.33
N SER A 37 118.37 -4.76 35.22
CA SER A 37 119.13 -5.83 35.90
C SER A 37 119.92 -5.31 37.10
N ILE A 38 119.93 -6.07 38.19
CA ILE A 38 120.92 -5.98 39.27
C ILE A 38 121.72 -7.28 39.22
N VAL A 39 123.03 -7.21 38.97
CA VAL A 39 123.92 -8.37 38.99
C VAL A 39 124.82 -8.26 40.22
N ALA A 40 124.59 -9.11 41.23
CA ALA A 40 125.44 -9.18 42.41
C ALA A 40 126.67 -10.09 42.14
N GLY A 41 127.88 -9.57 42.37
CA GLY A 41 129.10 -10.38 42.37
C GLY A 41 129.15 -11.33 43.57
N ALA A 42 129.80 -12.49 43.39
CA ALA A 42 129.93 -13.52 44.42
C ALA A 42 130.55 -12.96 45.72
N GLY A 43 129.69 -12.68 46.71
CA GLY A 43 130.10 -12.16 48.02
C GLY A 43 129.18 -11.08 48.64
N ALA A 44 128.20 -10.54 47.92
CA ALA A 44 127.22 -9.61 48.49
C ALA A 44 126.11 -10.36 49.25
N THR A 45 125.84 -9.98 50.51
CA THR A 45 124.92 -10.70 51.41
C THR A 45 123.63 -9.95 51.73
N ASP A 46 123.48 -8.67 51.38
CA ASP A 46 122.22 -7.91 51.55
C ASP A 46 122.04 -6.83 50.47
N VAL A 47 120.87 -6.80 49.84
CA VAL A 47 120.41 -5.70 48.96
C VAL A 47 119.11 -5.15 49.54
N ILE A 48 119.13 -3.92 50.06
CA ILE A 48 117.94 -3.23 50.58
C ILE A 48 117.45 -2.26 49.50
N ILE A 49 116.25 -2.51 48.96
CA ILE A 49 115.55 -1.60 48.02
C ILE A 49 114.31 -1.05 48.73
N THR A 50 114.24 0.26 48.91
CA THR A 50 113.04 0.95 49.41
C THR A 50 112.36 1.66 48.24
N ILE A 51 111.12 1.28 47.95
CA ILE A 51 110.34 1.83 46.82
C ILE A 51 109.24 2.73 47.38
N GLY A 52 109.24 4.01 46.99
CA GLY A 52 108.18 4.95 47.36
C GLY A 52 107.00 4.87 46.41
N GLY A 53 105.91 4.21 46.83
CA GLY A 53 104.53 4.56 46.45
C GLY A 53 104.05 4.37 45.01
N GLN A 54 104.69 3.57 44.15
CA GLN A 54 104.18 3.24 42.81
C GLN A 54 104.44 1.76 42.46
N ALA A 55 103.55 1.16 41.66
CA ALA A 55 103.64 -0.24 41.21
C ALA A 55 104.93 -0.51 40.41
N VAL A 56 105.67 -1.55 40.78
CA VAL A 56 106.90 -2.00 40.09
C VAL A 56 106.67 -3.43 39.61
N ASN A 57 106.77 -3.63 38.29
CA ASN A 57 106.64 -4.94 37.66
C ASN A 57 108.03 -5.61 37.64
N PHE A 58 108.21 -6.74 38.32
CA PHE A 58 109.47 -7.48 38.31
C PHE A 58 109.44 -8.54 37.20
N THR A 59 110.09 -8.27 36.08
CA THR A 59 110.33 -9.29 35.04
C THR A 59 111.79 -9.76 35.13
N GLY A 60 112.02 -10.91 35.77
CA GLY A 60 113.27 -11.67 35.65
C GLY A 60 114.26 -11.54 36.82
N ILE A 61 114.03 -12.27 37.91
CA ILE A 61 115.08 -12.61 38.90
C ILE A 61 115.69 -13.96 38.49
N LYS A 62 116.97 -13.98 38.11
CA LYS A 62 117.73 -15.24 37.89
C LYS A 62 118.94 -15.30 38.83
N GLY A 63 118.87 -16.21 39.79
CA GLY A 63 119.95 -16.52 40.74
C GLY A 63 119.37 -16.84 42.12
N GLY A 64 119.83 -17.92 42.76
CA GLY A 64 119.27 -18.41 44.02
C GLY A 64 119.36 -17.39 45.16
N VAL A 65 118.27 -16.66 45.40
CA VAL A 65 118.05 -15.84 46.59
C VAL A 65 117.34 -16.71 47.62
N ASN A 66 118.03 -17.06 48.70
CA ASN A 66 117.43 -17.74 49.85
C ASN A 66 116.86 -16.67 50.79
N GLY A 67 115.54 -16.44 50.73
CA GLY A 67 114.79 -15.61 51.67
C GLY A 67 114.33 -14.26 51.11
N ILE A 68 113.10 -14.22 50.57
CA ILE A 68 112.34 -12.97 50.46
C ILE A 68 111.38 -12.97 51.65
N SER A 69 111.66 -12.14 52.68
CA SER A 69 110.67 -11.85 53.72
C SER A 69 109.69 -10.81 53.16
N THR A 70 108.44 -11.21 52.93
CA THR A 70 107.37 -10.33 52.40
C THR A 70 106.69 -9.48 53.47
N SER A 71 107.30 -9.34 54.65
CA SER A 71 106.85 -8.41 55.71
C SER A 71 106.90 -6.92 55.30
N LEU A 72 107.26 -6.61 54.04
CA LEU A 72 107.43 -5.27 53.50
C LEU A 72 106.50 -4.88 52.33
N PHE A 73 105.48 -5.67 51.97
CA PHE A 73 104.49 -5.25 50.96
C PHE A 73 103.22 -4.71 51.62
N SER A 74 103.14 -3.38 51.74
CA SER A 74 101.92 -2.64 52.08
C SER A 74 101.48 -1.88 50.82
N PHE A 75 100.38 -2.31 50.21
CA PHE A 75 99.75 -1.56 49.11
C PHE A 75 98.74 -0.60 49.74
N ALA A 76 99.11 0.66 49.89
CA ALA A 76 98.29 1.69 50.56
C ALA A 76 97.02 2.07 49.78
N ASP A 77 96.85 1.58 48.55
CA ASP A 77 95.74 1.89 47.66
C ASP A 77 94.85 0.68 47.29
N GLY A 78 95.09 -0.49 47.91
CA GLY A 78 94.35 -1.71 47.55
C GLY A 78 94.75 -2.34 46.21
N SER A 79 95.97 -2.07 45.72
CA SER A 79 96.52 -2.74 44.53
C SER A 79 96.71 -4.25 44.73
N ASN A 80 96.39 -5.02 43.67
CA ASN A 80 96.50 -6.49 43.65
C ASN A 80 97.95 -6.97 43.48
N LEU A 81 98.25 -8.18 43.99
CA LEU A 81 99.49 -8.91 43.74
C LEU A 81 99.19 -10.11 42.80
N VAL A 82 99.72 -10.05 41.58
CA VAL A 82 99.76 -11.20 40.66
C VAL A 82 101.20 -11.70 40.64
N VAL A 83 101.42 -12.97 41.02
CA VAL A 83 102.74 -13.59 41.00
C VAL A 83 102.78 -14.67 39.92
N GLY A 84 103.40 -14.34 38.79
CA GLY A 84 103.82 -15.31 37.77
C GLY A 84 105.18 -15.95 38.11
N ASP A 85 105.50 -17.06 37.45
CA ASP A 85 106.46 -18.13 37.82
C ASP A 85 107.74 -17.83 38.64
N GLY A 86 108.15 -18.84 39.43
CA GLY A 86 109.49 -18.97 39.99
C GLY A 86 109.60 -19.24 41.51
N LEU A 87 108.50 -19.14 42.27
CA LEU A 87 108.52 -19.33 43.73
C LEU A 87 107.88 -20.66 44.14
N ALA A 88 108.69 -21.57 44.69
CA ALA A 88 108.20 -22.83 45.26
C ALA A 88 107.29 -22.57 46.49
N ALA A 89 106.16 -23.28 46.49
CA ALA A 89 104.96 -23.09 47.29
C ALA A 89 105.05 -23.38 48.80
N THR A 90 106.08 -22.93 49.53
CA THR A 90 106.23 -23.29 50.96
C THR A 90 106.14 -22.18 51.99
N THR A 91 106.09 -20.88 51.64
CA THR A 91 106.07 -19.82 52.67
C THR A 91 105.42 -18.49 52.26
N VAL A 92 104.15 -18.50 51.83
CA VAL A 92 103.31 -17.29 51.88
C VAL A 92 102.40 -17.41 53.10
N SER A 93 102.83 -16.86 54.24
CA SER A 93 102.05 -16.81 55.49
C SER A 93 102.04 -15.36 55.99
N GLY A 94 100.84 -14.80 56.20
CA GLY A 94 100.66 -13.52 56.90
C GLY A 94 100.31 -12.28 56.07
N VAL A 95 99.36 -12.37 55.13
CA VAL A 95 98.77 -11.17 54.51
C VAL A 95 97.72 -10.58 55.46
N SER A 96 97.96 -9.37 55.95
CA SER A 96 97.04 -8.63 56.84
C SER A 96 95.94 -7.95 56.03
N THR A 97 94.68 -8.25 56.36
CA THR A 97 93.45 -7.96 55.59
C THR A 97 92.74 -6.66 55.99
N THR A 98 93.45 -5.64 56.47
CA THR A 98 92.80 -4.48 57.09
C THR A 98 92.69 -3.28 56.15
N THR A 99 91.80 -3.34 55.16
CA THR A 99 90.99 -2.18 54.68
C THR A 99 90.02 -2.61 53.59
N ASP A 100 88.71 -2.55 53.91
CA ASP A 100 87.61 -2.58 52.93
C ASP A 100 87.71 -1.38 51.99
N ALA A 101 88.14 -1.61 50.75
CA ALA A 101 87.96 -0.68 49.65
C ALA A 101 86.91 -1.24 48.69
N VAL A 102 85.92 -0.41 48.38
CA VAL A 102 84.62 -0.72 47.76
C VAL A 102 84.70 -0.86 46.22
N SER A 103 85.87 -1.14 45.64
CA SER A 103 86.01 -1.31 44.19
C SER A 103 85.97 -2.79 43.80
N ALA A 104 84.97 -3.18 43.01
CA ALA A 104 84.95 -4.48 42.35
C ALA A 104 86.21 -4.63 41.47
N ASN A 105 87.04 -5.63 41.74
CA ASN A 105 88.31 -5.84 41.05
C ASN A 105 88.27 -7.17 40.27
N VAL A 106 88.56 -7.11 38.96
CA VAL A 106 88.74 -8.28 38.09
C VAL A 106 90.24 -8.61 37.99
N LEU A 107 90.64 -9.78 38.48
CA LEU A 107 92.01 -10.31 38.40
C LEU A 107 92.12 -11.21 37.17
N LEU A 108 92.91 -10.78 36.18
CA LEU A 108 93.12 -11.52 34.94
C LEU A 108 94.18 -12.61 35.15
N SER A 109 93.82 -13.86 34.87
CA SER A 109 94.77 -14.97 34.79
C SER A 109 95.46 -15.03 33.41
N THR A 110 96.65 -15.62 33.36
CA THR A 110 97.39 -15.94 32.13
C THR A 110 97.29 -17.45 31.83
N ASP A 111 97.95 -17.95 30.78
CA ASP A 111 98.00 -19.40 30.53
C ASP A 111 99.04 -20.13 31.43
N ASN A 112 99.56 -19.49 32.49
CA ASN A 112 100.58 -20.04 33.40
C ASN A 112 100.02 -20.19 34.82
N ASN A 113 100.75 -20.89 35.70
CA ASN A 113 100.37 -21.00 37.11
C ASN A 113 100.43 -19.64 37.82
N ASP A 114 99.26 -19.09 38.13
CA ASP A 114 99.11 -17.78 38.73
C ASP A 114 98.59 -17.87 40.18
N TYR A 115 99.04 -16.95 41.04
CA TYR A 115 98.45 -16.72 42.36
C TYR A 115 97.57 -15.47 42.33
N LEU A 116 96.26 -15.66 42.47
CA LEU A 116 95.27 -14.58 42.44
C LEU A 116 94.77 -14.30 43.86
N PHE A 117 95.20 -13.19 44.44
CA PHE A 117 94.81 -12.75 45.77
C PHE A 117 93.86 -11.55 45.71
N GLY A 118 92.59 -11.75 46.09
CA GLY A 118 91.60 -10.69 46.23
C GLY A 118 91.81 -9.84 47.49
N VAL A 119 91.68 -8.52 47.35
CA VAL A 119 91.55 -7.55 48.45
C VAL A 119 90.24 -6.79 48.30
N GLY A 120 89.46 -6.67 49.39
CA GLY A 120 88.12 -6.08 49.38
C GLY A 120 86.98 -7.12 49.38
N SER A 121 85.75 -6.67 49.11
CA SER A 121 84.53 -7.46 49.31
C SER A 121 83.95 -8.10 48.05
N ASN A 122 84.43 -7.76 46.85
CA ASN A 122 83.86 -8.21 45.57
C ASN A 122 84.94 -8.45 44.49
N ASN A 123 85.74 -9.50 44.65
CA ASN A 123 86.87 -9.84 43.76
C ASN A 123 86.49 -10.94 42.76
N THR A 124 86.85 -10.77 41.49
CA THR A 124 86.54 -11.72 40.40
C THR A 124 87.81 -12.27 39.79
N ALA A 125 88.00 -13.58 39.74
CA ALA A 125 89.03 -14.21 38.90
C ALA A 125 88.52 -14.30 37.46
N SER A 126 89.31 -13.89 36.48
CA SER A 126 88.91 -13.88 35.07
C SER A 126 89.89 -14.64 34.19
N TYR A 127 89.34 -15.65 33.53
CA TYR A 127 89.97 -16.54 32.57
C TYR A 127 89.59 -16.20 31.13
N ALA A 128 89.04 -15.00 30.89
CA ALA A 128 88.47 -14.62 29.61
C ALA A 128 89.43 -14.70 28.40
N ASN A 129 90.74 -14.69 28.67
CA ASN A 129 91.80 -14.79 27.67
C ASN A 129 92.46 -16.17 27.60
N ALA A 130 92.02 -17.15 28.41
CA ALA A 130 92.56 -18.50 28.40
C ALA A 130 92.37 -19.15 27.02
N SER A 131 93.38 -19.92 26.63
CA SER A 131 93.47 -20.51 25.28
C SER A 131 92.69 -21.83 25.10
N ALA A 132 92.15 -22.42 26.17
CA ALA A 132 91.17 -23.52 26.14
C ALA A 132 90.27 -23.50 27.39
N GLY A 133 89.38 -24.49 27.53
CA GLY A 133 88.41 -24.57 28.63
C GLY A 133 89.07 -24.83 29.99
N VAL A 134 88.51 -24.22 31.04
CA VAL A 134 89.09 -24.01 32.36
C VAL A 134 88.24 -24.70 33.44
N THR A 135 88.85 -25.22 34.52
CA THR A 135 88.12 -25.87 35.63
C THR A 135 88.45 -25.20 36.96
N ALA A 136 87.78 -24.09 37.25
CA ALA A 136 88.03 -23.27 38.42
C ALA A 136 87.08 -23.62 39.59
N SER A 137 87.57 -23.63 40.82
CA SER A 137 86.72 -23.82 42.01
C SER A 137 87.02 -22.74 43.05
N LEU A 138 86.03 -22.24 43.78
CA LEU A 138 86.17 -21.47 45.03
C LEU A 138 85.84 -22.35 46.25
N GLY A 139 85.10 -23.45 46.03
CA GLY A 139 84.74 -24.42 47.06
C GLY A 139 85.94 -25.22 47.55
N LEU A 140 86.06 -25.32 48.88
CA LEU A 140 87.03 -26.17 49.56
C LEU A 140 86.56 -27.63 49.48
N THR A 141 87.31 -28.50 48.78
CA THR A 141 87.17 -29.93 49.02
C THR A 141 87.64 -30.20 50.46
N THR A 142 86.82 -30.89 51.26
CA THR A 142 86.94 -31.00 52.73
C THR A 142 88.13 -31.86 53.20
N SER A 143 89.35 -31.52 52.79
CA SER A 143 90.56 -32.23 53.22
C SER A 143 91.85 -31.41 53.11
N ASN A 144 91.86 -30.09 53.33
CA ASN A 144 93.04 -29.46 53.96
C ASN A 144 92.78 -28.02 54.43
N LEU A 145 92.66 -27.85 55.75
CA LEU A 145 92.52 -26.55 56.42
C LEU A 145 93.92 -26.02 56.78
N SER A 146 94.77 -25.74 55.79
CA SER A 146 95.95 -24.88 55.96
C SER A 146 96.49 -24.43 54.60
N VAL A 147 96.46 -23.12 54.36
CA VAL A 147 96.67 -22.44 53.07
C VAL A 147 95.48 -22.67 52.12
N ALA A 148 94.44 -21.85 52.29
CA ALA A 148 93.32 -21.78 51.37
C ALA A 148 93.87 -21.49 49.98
N ALA A 149 93.89 -22.46 49.09
CA ALA A 149 94.28 -22.32 47.70
C ALA A 149 93.36 -23.25 46.95
N THR A 150 92.36 -22.72 46.27
CA THR A 150 91.59 -23.52 45.33
C THR A 150 92.35 -23.57 44.02
N THR A 151 92.47 -24.78 43.46
CA THR A 151 93.27 -25.05 42.27
C THR A 151 92.38 -25.15 41.04
N ASP A 152 92.74 -24.42 39.99
CA ASP A 152 92.17 -24.55 38.65
C ASP A 152 93.06 -25.45 37.78
N THR A 153 92.47 -26.28 36.92
CA THR A 153 93.22 -27.10 35.95
C THR A 153 92.42 -27.39 34.69
N ILE A 154 92.79 -26.75 33.57
CA ILE A 154 93.16 -27.31 32.25
C ILE A 154 93.35 -26.10 31.31
N ALA A 155 94.40 -26.16 30.48
CA ALA A 155 94.84 -25.14 29.51
C ALA A 155 95.30 -23.74 30.00
N ALA A 156 94.82 -23.23 31.14
CA ALA A 156 95.25 -21.92 31.69
C ALA A 156 96.40 -21.99 32.72
N GLY A 157 96.95 -23.17 33.03
CA GLY A 157 97.90 -23.34 34.14
C GLY A 157 97.21 -23.84 35.43
N SER A 158 97.98 -24.05 36.49
CA SER A 158 97.50 -24.44 37.83
C SER A 158 97.52 -23.24 38.76
N ASP A 159 96.37 -22.59 38.87
CA ASP A 159 96.25 -21.34 39.62
C ASP A 159 95.90 -21.58 41.07
N THR A 160 96.18 -20.59 41.91
CA THR A 160 95.80 -20.55 43.32
C THR A 160 94.93 -19.33 43.57
N LEU A 161 93.64 -19.55 43.86
CA LEU A 161 92.68 -18.49 44.16
C LEU A 161 92.55 -18.29 45.67
N LEU A 162 92.76 -17.06 46.16
CA LEU A 162 92.49 -16.64 47.54
C LEU A 162 91.62 -15.40 47.57
N ASN A 163 90.64 -15.38 48.48
CA ASN A 163 89.70 -14.26 48.67
C ASN A 163 89.01 -13.83 47.37
N ILE A 164 88.85 -14.76 46.43
CA ILE A 164 88.08 -14.55 45.21
C ILE A 164 86.60 -14.86 45.54
N LYS A 165 85.71 -14.03 45.00
CA LYS A 165 84.25 -14.11 45.21
C LYS A 165 83.48 -14.55 43.97
N ASN A 166 84.04 -14.31 42.79
CA ASN A 166 83.37 -14.55 41.51
C ASN A 166 84.37 -15.15 40.51
N ILE A 167 83.89 -15.86 39.50
CA ILE A 167 84.72 -16.40 38.42
C ILE A 167 84.13 -16.02 37.06
N ILE A 168 84.99 -15.60 36.12
CA ILE A 168 84.68 -15.47 34.69
C ILE A 168 85.52 -16.52 33.95
N GLY A 169 84.86 -17.40 33.21
CA GLY A 169 85.46 -18.45 32.39
C GLY A 169 86.13 -17.94 31.11
N SER A 170 86.62 -18.89 30.33
CA SER A 170 87.22 -18.71 29.03
C SER A 170 86.16 -18.52 27.93
N LYS A 171 86.52 -18.76 26.66
CA LYS A 171 85.55 -18.80 25.53
C LYS A 171 85.19 -20.24 25.14
N PHE A 172 85.68 -21.22 25.88
CA PHE A 172 85.57 -22.65 25.63
C PHE A 172 84.83 -23.30 26.79
N ASN A 173 84.51 -24.59 26.68
CA ASN A 173 83.75 -25.31 27.68
C ASN A 173 84.47 -25.35 29.04
N ASP A 174 83.95 -24.61 30.01
CA ASP A 174 84.52 -24.47 31.34
C ASP A 174 83.75 -25.28 32.40
N THR A 175 84.37 -25.52 33.56
CA THR A 175 83.72 -26.06 34.76
C THR A 175 84.05 -25.15 35.95
N LEU A 176 83.11 -24.29 36.34
CA LEU A 176 83.30 -23.29 37.38
C LEU A 176 82.51 -23.68 38.63
N THR A 177 83.16 -23.72 39.80
CA THR A 177 82.53 -24.07 41.08
C THR A 177 82.67 -22.92 42.07
N GLY A 178 81.59 -22.49 42.73
CA GLY A 178 81.58 -21.48 43.78
C GLY A 178 81.88 -22.07 45.18
N ASP A 179 81.75 -21.24 46.21
CA ASP A 179 82.00 -21.54 47.61
C ASP A 179 80.71 -21.50 48.45
N SER A 180 80.78 -21.08 49.72
CA SER A 180 79.61 -20.94 50.58
C SER A 180 79.04 -19.51 50.62
N ASN A 181 79.58 -18.59 49.81
CA ASN A 181 79.10 -17.22 49.68
C ASN A 181 78.23 -17.09 48.42
N ALA A 182 77.48 -15.99 48.30
CA ALA A 182 76.84 -15.64 47.04
C ALA A 182 77.91 -15.26 46.00
N ASN A 183 78.15 -16.13 45.03
CA ASN A 183 79.13 -15.96 43.96
C ASN A 183 78.45 -15.56 42.64
N ILE A 184 79.20 -14.86 41.78
CA ILE A 184 78.85 -14.67 40.37
C ILE A 184 79.75 -15.57 39.52
N LEU A 185 79.18 -16.54 38.82
CA LEU A 185 79.90 -17.47 37.93
C LEU A 185 79.51 -17.18 36.48
N THR A 186 80.45 -16.72 35.66
CA THR A 186 80.21 -16.33 34.26
C THR A 186 80.92 -17.26 33.29
N GLY A 187 80.20 -17.94 32.40
CA GLY A 187 80.80 -18.87 31.43
C GLY A 187 81.67 -18.20 30.36
N ASN A 188 81.23 -17.05 29.81
CA ASN A 188 81.98 -16.24 28.82
C ASN A 188 82.26 -16.92 27.44
N GLY A 189 81.56 -18.02 27.14
CA GLY A 189 81.52 -18.72 25.84
C GLY A 189 81.72 -20.22 26.03
N GLY A 190 81.50 -21.05 24.99
CA GLY A 190 81.60 -22.52 25.15
C GLY A 190 80.43 -23.14 25.94
N VAL A 191 80.30 -24.47 25.97
CA VAL A 191 79.26 -25.16 26.76
C VAL A 191 79.81 -25.45 28.14
N ASP A 192 79.34 -24.71 29.14
CA ASP A 192 79.97 -24.67 30.47
C ASP A 192 79.24 -25.55 31.49
N THR A 193 79.89 -25.82 32.61
CA THR A 193 79.31 -26.42 33.82
C THR A 193 79.53 -25.45 34.97
N LEU A 194 78.46 -24.83 35.48
CA LEU A 194 78.52 -23.85 36.56
C LEU A 194 77.87 -24.43 37.82
N ILE A 195 78.64 -24.55 38.91
CA ILE A 195 78.22 -25.17 40.17
C ILE A 195 78.30 -24.11 41.27
N GLY A 196 77.19 -23.66 41.85
CA GLY A 196 77.16 -22.52 42.78
C GLY A 196 77.84 -22.79 44.12
N GLY A 197 77.66 -23.99 44.67
CA GLY A 197 78.06 -24.28 46.05
C GLY A 197 76.91 -23.99 47.02
N ALA A 198 77.18 -23.38 48.18
CA ALA A 198 76.15 -22.94 49.11
C ALA A 198 76.04 -21.42 49.08
N GLY A 199 74.84 -20.86 49.28
CA GLY A 199 74.62 -19.42 49.11
C GLY A 199 73.52 -19.14 48.11
N ASN A 200 73.38 -17.87 47.72
CA ASN A 200 72.45 -17.47 46.65
C ASN A 200 73.29 -16.98 45.47
N ASP A 201 73.64 -17.90 44.58
CA ASP A 201 74.58 -17.65 43.50
C ASP A 201 73.93 -17.03 42.26
N THR A 202 74.74 -16.32 41.46
CA THR A 202 74.34 -15.76 40.16
C THR A 202 75.13 -16.43 39.04
N PHE A 203 74.45 -17.16 38.17
CA PHE A 203 75.03 -17.85 37.03
C PHE A 203 74.83 -17.03 35.77
N VAL A 204 75.89 -16.65 35.06
CA VAL A 204 75.81 -15.91 33.79
C VAL A 204 76.10 -16.87 32.64
N VAL A 205 75.06 -17.20 31.87
CA VAL A 205 75.05 -18.19 30.80
C VAL A 205 74.96 -17.50 29.44
N SER A 206 75.89 -17.79 28.54
CA SER A 206 75.97 -17.18 27.21
C SER A 206 75.80 -18.14 26.04
N THR A 207 75.54 -19.41 26.32
CA THR A 207 75.63 -20.52 25.37
C THR A 207 74.63 -21.62 25.75
N SER A 208 73.93 -22.15 24.75
CA SER A 208 72.95 -23.22 24.96
C SER A 208 73.62 -24.50 25.45
N ASN A 209 72.90 -25.31 26.24
CA ASN A 209 73.35 -26.56 26.87
C ASN A 209 74.37 -26.40 28.01
N THR A 210 74.69 -25.18 28.44
CA THR A 210 75.45 -24.94 29.67
C THR A 210 74.68 -25.49 30.87
N THR A 211 75.35 -26.34 31.65
CA THR A 211 74.76 -27.02 32.82
C THR A 211 74.96 -26.13 34.05
N VAL A 212 73.87 -25.83 34.76
CA VAL A 212 73.92 -25.09 36.02
C VAL A 212 73.48 -26.03 37.15
N THR A 213 74.18 -26.01 38.27
CA THR A 213 73.84 -26.77 39.47
C THR A 213 73.96 -25.87 40.69
N GLU A 214 72.88 -25.75 41.44
CA GLU A 214 72.86 -25.04 42.72
C GLU A 214 72.77 -26.08 43.85
N THR A 215 73.64 -25.98 44.86
CA THR A 215 73.70 -26.96 45.96
C THR A 215 73.35 -26.38 47.32
N SER A 216 72.94 -25.10 47.35
CA SER A 216 72.46 -24.43 48.55
C SER A 216 71.24 -25.12 49.15
N THR A 217 71.20 -25.17 50.49
CA THR A 217 70.04 -25.66 51.26
C THR A 217 69.32 -24.52 52.00
N ALA A 218 69.79 -23.28 51.84
CA ALA A 218 69.22 -22.09 52.46
C ALA A 218 68.02 -21.59 51.66
N ALA A 219 66.97 -21.12 52.34
CA ALA A 219 65.84 -20.47 51.69
C ALA A 219 66.29 -19.13 51.08
N GLY A 220 66.50 -19.12 49.76
CA GLY A 220 66.95 -17.98 48.97
C GLY A 220 67.15 -18.39 47.52
N ASN A 221 66.63 -17.59 46.59
CA ASN A 221 66.56 -17.92 45.16
C ASN A 221 67.93 -17.70 44.49
N GLY A 222 68.63 -18.77 44.09
CA GLY A 222 69.70 -18.63 43.10
C GLY A 222 69.19 -17.92 41.84
N THR A 223 70.07 -17.20 41.15
CA THR A 223 69.74 -16.38 39.98
C THR A 223 70.48 -16.84 38.74
N VAL A 224 69.77 -17.12 37.65
CA VAL A 224 70.38 -17.33 36.33
C VAL A 224 70.20 -16.07 35.50
N LYS A 225 71.29 -15.54 34.96
CA LYS A 225 71.32 -14.49 33.94
C LYS A 225 71.68 -15.13 32.60
N SER A 226 70.74 -15.27 31.68
CA SER A 226 70.97 -15.98 30.42
C SER A 226 70.88 -15.03 29.23
N SER A 227 71.80 -15.14 28.26
CA SER A 227 71.67 -14.47 26.94
C SER A 227 71.24 -15.42 25.82
N VAL A 228 70.80 -16.62 26.19
CA VAL A 228 70.26 -17.70 25.34
C VAL A 228 69.00 -18.27 25.98
N ASP A 229 68.25 -19.10 25.26
CA ASP A 229 67.11 -19.81 25.82
C ASP A 229 67.51 -20.63 27.06
N PHE A 230 66.71 -20.56 28.12
CA PHE A 230 67.01 -21.23 29.39
C PHE A 230 65.78 -21.79 30.10
N ILE A 231 65.94 -22.96 30.70
CA ILE A 231 64.88 -23.71 31.39
C ILE A 231 65.37 -24.08 32.79
N LEU A 232 64.67 -23.65 33.83
CA LEU A 232 65.00 -23.90 35.24
C LEU A 232 64.52 -25.26 35.77
N THR A 233 63.74 -26.01 35.00
CA THR A 233 62.86 -27.10 35.47
C THR A 233 63.55 -28.22 36.27
N ASP A 234 64.88 -28.35 36.18
CA ASP A 234 65.67 -29.35 36.91
C ASP A 234 66.72 -28.77 37.88
N ILE A 235 66.76 -27.45 38.09
CA ILE A 235 67.75 -26.81 38.98
C ILE A 235 67.10 -26.52 40.33
N SER A 236 67.34 -27.40 41.30
CA SER A 236 66.89 -27.21 42.67
C SER A 236 67.43 -25.89 43.25
N HIS A 237 66.61 -25.17 44.00
CA HIS A 237 66.98 -23.92 44.70
C HIS A 237 67.30 -22.70 43.80
N VAL A 238 67.00 -22.76 42.50
CA VAL A 238 67.03 -21.61 41.60
C VAL A 238 65.61 -21.22 41.22
N SER A 239 65.29 -19.95 41.42
CA SER A 239 63.93 -19.43 41.24
C SER A 239 63.91 -18.01 40.69
N ASN A 240 65.08 -17.44 40.38
CA ASN A 240 65.18 -16.19 39.63
C ASN A 240 65.84 -16.45 38.26
N LEU A 241 65.16 -16.12 37.18
CA LEU A 241 65.71 -16.13 35.83
C LEU A 241 65.65 -14.71 35.26
N ILE A 242 66.78 -14.19 34.79
CA ILE A 242 66.89 -12.88 34.15
C ILE A 242 67.44 -13.11 32.75
N LEU A 243 66.66 -12.78 31.73
CA LEU A 243 67.08 -12.81 30.35
C LEU A 243 67.88 -11.53 30.05
N THR A 244 68.97 -11.68 29.30
CA THR A 244 69.94 -10.62 28.99
C THR A 244 70.26 -10.62 27.50
N GLY A 245 70.99 -9.63 27.03
CA GLY A 245 71.28 -9.47 25.61
C GLY A 245 70.12 -8.82 24.84
N ALA A 246 70.22 -8.86 23.50
CA ALA A 246 69.28 -8.20 22.60
C ALA A 246 68.46 -9.18 21.75
N ALA A 247 68.57 -10.48 22.01
CA ALA A 247 67.87 -11.53 21.27
C ALA A 247 66.52 -11.85 21.93
N ALA A 248 65.53 -12.15 21.11
CA ALA A 248 64.26 -12.75 21.51
C ALA A 248 64.53 -14.19 21.98
N ILE A 249 64.48 -14.44 23.29
CA ILE A 249 64.84 -15.72 23.89
C ILE A 249 63.74 -16.23 24.83
N TYR A 250 63.74 -17.54 25.05
CA TYR A 250 62.76 -18.28 25.85
C TYR A 250 63.27 -18.48 27.29
N GLY A 251 62.45 -18.15 28.28
CA GLY A 251 62.72 -18.40 29.69
C GLY A 251 61.64 -19.25 30.33
N THR A 252 61.98 -20.42 30.85
CA THR A 252 61.04 -21.31 31.55
C THR A 252 61.45 -21.49 33.01
N GLY A 253 60.51 -21.31 33.92
CA GLY A 253 60.66 -21.50 35.36
C GLY A 253 60.75 -22.96 35.81
N SER A 254 60.85 -23.13 37.12
CA SER A 254 60.74 -24.43 37.80
C SER A 254 59.31 -24.66 38.29
N THR A 255 58.98 -25.84 38.83
CA THR A 255 57.64 -26.15 39.37
C THR A 255 57.31 -25.47 40.72
N GLY A 256 58.07 -24.43 41.09
CA GLY A 256 57.94 -23.65 42.33
C GLY A 256 57.73 -22.15 42.07
N ALA A 257 57.72 -21.32 43.11
CA ALA A 257 57.57 -19.87 42.95
C ALA A 257 58.79 -19.27 42.24
N ASN A 258 58.61 -18.75 41.02
CA ASN A 258 59.68 -18.14 40.24
C ASN A 258 59.49 -16.63 40.04
N THR A 259 60.59 -15.90 39.91
CA THR A 259 60.65 -14.56 39.31
C THR A 259 61.41 -14.66 37.99
N ILE A 260 60.73 -14.41 36.88
CA ILE A 260 61.32 -14.44 35.55
C ILE A 260 61.26 -13.04 34.97
N THR A 261 62.41 -12.46 34.66
CA THR A 261 62.55 -11.12 34.10
C THR A 261 63.11 -11.21 32.67
N GLY A 262 62.41 -10.63 31.70
CA GLY A 262 62.80 -10.54 30.30
C GLY A 262 63.93 -9.53 30.04
N ASN A 263 64.43 -9.54 28.80
CA ASN A 263 65.24 -8.47 28.22
C ASN A 263 64.34 -7.53 27.38
N SER A 264 64.93 -6.64 26.58
CA SER A 264 64.17 -5.66 25.78
C SER A 264 63.73 -6.13 24.40
N ALA A 265 63.82 -7.44 24.13
CA ALA A 265 63.33 -8.06 22.92
C ALA A 265 62.08 -8.90 23.26
N SER A 266 61.27 -9.24 22.26
CA SER A 266 60.13 -10.14 22.41
C SER A 266 60.52 -11.50 22.99
N ASN A 267 60.32 -11.72 24.29
CA ASN A 267 60.64 -12.95 24.98
C ASN A 267 59.39 -13.82 25.16
N VAL A 268 59.63 -15.11 25.43
CA VAL A 268 58.57 -16.03 25.87
C VAL A 268 58.90 -16.48 27.28
N LEU A 269 58.07 -16.07 28.25
CA LEU A 269 58.27 -16.36 29.67
C LEU A 269 57.23 -17.38 30.12
N ASN A 270 57.69 -18.55 30.53
CA ASN A 270 56.85 -19.65 31.01
C ASN A 270 57.13 -19.87 32.49
N ASP A 271 56.10 -19.90 33.32
CA ASP A 271 56.18 -20.08 34.76
C ASP A 271 56.79 -21.44 35.20
N GLY A 272 56.81 -22.45 34.32
CA GLY A 272 57.34 -23.80 34.57
C GLY A 272 56.33 -24.77 35.20
N ASP A 273 55.10 -24.32 35.47
CA ASP A 273 54.07 -25.07 36.18
C ASP A 273 53.22 -25.92 35.24
N THR A 274 52.65 -27.01 35.77
CA THR A 274 51.65 -27.79 35.03
C THR A 274 50.29 -27.09 35.09
N ALA A 275 49.56 -27.09 33.96
CA ALA A 275 48.21 -26.52 33.87
C ALA A 275 47.30 -26.93 35.05
N GLY A 276 46.74 -25.94 35.75
CA GLY A 276 45.83 -26.15 36.89
C GLY A 276 46.53 -26.31 38.24
N SER A 277 47.83 -26.00 38.33
CA SER A 277 48.56 -25.90 39.60
C SER A 277 47.89 -24.88 40.53
N THR A 278 47.63 -25.30 41.78
CA THR A 278 46.98 -24.45 42.81
C THR A 278 47.97 -23.70 43.69
N ASN A 279 49.27 -23.91 43.49
CA ASN A 279 50.26 -23.63 44.52
C ASN A 279 51.57 -23.14 43.93
N VAL A 280 51.62 -21.86 43.51
CA VAL A 280 52.75 -20.90 43.58
C VAL A 280 52.37 -19.62 42.84
N ASN A 281 52.74 -18.45 43.36
CA ASN A 281 52.54 -17.18 42.66
C ASN A 281 53.85 -16.84 41.94
N ASN A 282 53.84 -16.86 40.61
CA ASN A 282 55.02 -16.50 39.83
C ASN A 282 54.95 -15.05 39.39
N MET A 283 56.08 -14.35 39.42
CA MET A 283 56.21 -12.98 38.93
C MET A 283 56.92 -13.01 37.58
N LEU A 284 56.20 -12.66 36.52
CA LEU A 284 56.73 -12.56 35.16
C LEU A 284 56.84 -11.07 34.81
N ASP A 285 58.04 -10.61 34.45
CA ASP A 285 58.35 -9.20 34.20
C ASP A 285 59.08 -9.05 32.86
N SER A 286 58.78 -8.03 32.06
CA SER A 286 59.48 -7.72 30.79
C SER A 286 60.08 -6.30 30.81
N PHE A 287 60.96 -6.00 29.85
CA PHE A 287 61.53 -4.65 29.68
C PHE A 287 61.38 -4.13 28.26
N GLY A 288 60.15 -3.91 27.80
CA GLY A 288 59.93 -3.49 26.42
C GLY A 288 60.04 -4.67 25.46
N GLY A 289 59.28 -4.66 24.36
CA GLY A 289 59.25 -5.81 23.45
C GLY A 289 57.82 -6.15 23.10
N ASN A 290 57.59 -7.30 22.48
CA ASN A 290 56.25 -7.90 22.40
C ASN A 290 56.40 -9.31 22.98
N ASP A 291 56.14 -9.45 24.27
CA ASP A 291 56.42 -10.62 25.08
C ASP A 291 55.23 -11.59 25.12
N THR A 292 55.50 -12.86 25.36
CA THR A 292 54.48 -13.91 25.54
C THR A 292 54.66 -14.61 26.89
N TYR A 293 53.68 -14.43 27.76
CA TYR A 293 53.59 -15.02 29.09
C TYR A 293 52.76 -16.31 29.01
N ILE A 294 53.33 -17.45 29.37
CA ILE A 294 52.59 -18.72 29.51
C ILE A 294 52.20 -18.86 30.98
N VAL A 295 50.88 -18.88 31.23
CA VAL A 295 50.30 -18.89 32.58
C VAL A 295 49.53 -20.17 32.80
N ASN A 296 49.97 -20.95 33.79
CA ASN A 296 49.37 -22.23 34.17
C ASN A 296 48.66 -22.17 35.53
N SER A 297 48.78 -21.07 36.29
CA SER A 297 48.05 -20.79 37.54
C SER A 297 47.32 -19.43 37.53
N ALA A 298 46.15 -19.36 38.15
CA ALA A 298 45.37 -18.11 38.21
C ALA A 298 45.95 -17.08 39.18
N ASN A 299 46.96 -17.47 39.96
CA ASN A 299 47.62 -16.62 40.95
C ASN A 299 48.92 -15.96 40.44
N ASP A 300 49.30 -16.21 39.20
CA ASP A 300 50.49 -15.62 38.60
C ASP A 300 50.29 -14.12 38.37
N THR A 301 51.34 -13.35 38.67
CA THR A 301 51.35 -11.89 38.55
C THR A 301 52.26 -11.49 37.40
N ILE A 302 51.76 -10.67 36.49
CA ILE A 302 52.52 -10.13 35.37
C ILE A 302 52.72 -8.64 35.58
N THR A 303 53.95 -8.18 35.45
CA THR A 303 54.29 -6.76 35.41
C THR A 303 54.89 -6.47 34.04
N ASP A 304 54.39 -5.46 33.35
CA ASP A 304 54.87 -5.11 32.02
C ASP A 304 55.03 -3.59 31.93
N VAL A 305 56.05 -3.12 31.20
CA VAL A 305 56.39 -1.70 31.05
C VAL A 305 56.42 -1.20 29.60
N GLY A 306 55.84 -1.95 28.65
CA GLY A 306 55.45 -1.48 27.33
C GLY A 306 55.70 -2.50 26.22
N GLY A 307 54.83 -2.52 25.23
CA GLY A 307 54.89 -3.54 24.19
C GLY A 307 53.54 -3.75 23.53
N ILE A 308 53.41 -4.82 22.77
CA ILE A 308 52.11 -5.46 22.53
C ILE A 308 52.27 -6.90 23.00
N ASP A 309 51.82 -7.18 24.22
CA ASP A 309 52.18 -8.37 24.97
C ASP A 309 51.03 -9.38 25.01
N GLN A 310 51.35 -10.66 25.20
CA GLN A 310 50.38 -11.76 25.11
C GLN A 310 50.44 -12.68 26.33
N VAL A 311 49.30 -13.00 26.91
CA VAL A 311 49.15 -14.10 27.87
C VAL A 311 48.53 -15.31 27.19
N ASN A 312 49.20 -16.46 27.27
CA ASN A 312 48.64 -17.77 26.95
C ASN A 312 48.20 -18.44 28.25
N SER A 313 46.91 -18.38 28.57
CA SER A 313 46.33 -18.91 29.79
C SER A 313 45.81 -20.33 29.61
N TYR A 314 46.19 -21.23 30.51
CA TYR A 314 45.66 -22.60 30.61
C TYR A 314 44.67 -22.77 31.77
N VAL A 315 44.25 -21.67 32.42
CA VAL A 315 43.40 -21.70 33.61
C VAL A 315 41.93 -21.44 33.30
N ALA A 316 41.04 -21.99 34.12
CA ALA A 316 39.60 -21.89 33.95
C ALA A 316 39.09 -20.43 33.87
N SER A 317 39.77 -19.47 34.51
CA SER A 317 39.48 -18.06 34.39
C SER A 317 40.74 -17.24 34.60
N TYR A 318 41.00 -16.28 33.70
CA TYR A 318 42.12 -15.35 33.80
C TYR A 318 41.68 -13.91 33.51
N SER A 319 42.25 -12.95 34.25
CA SER A 319 41.93 -11.53 34.14
C SER A 319 43.19 -10.70 33.98
N LEU A 320 43.24 -9.88 32.93
CA LEU A 320 44.32 -8.92 32.65
C LEU A 320 44.26 -7.68 33.55
N VAL A 321 43.22 -7.51 34.38
CA VAL A 321 43.05 -6.32 35.24
C VAL A 321 44.27 -6.07 36.13
N ALA A 322 44.91 -7.15 36.63
CA ALA A 322 46.13 -7.06 37.42
C ALA A 322 47.41 -6.92 36.56
N ALA A 323 47.34 -7.24 35.27
CA ALA A 323 48.42 -7.17 34.28
C ALA A 323 48.21 -5.94 33.37
N SER A 324 48.30 -4.74 33.95
CA SER A 324 47.88 -3.47 33.31
C SER A 324 48.68 -3.03 32.09
N GLY A 325 49.74 -3.75 31.72
CA GLY A 325 50.57 -3.50 30.53
C GLY A 325 50.43 -4.57 29.45
N VAL A 326 49.45 -5.48 29.55
CA VAL A 326 49.26 -6.57 28.58
C VAL A 326 47.99 -6.33 27.77
N GLU A 327 48.11 -6.43 26.45
CA GLU A 327 47.00 -6.23 25.51
C GLU A 327 46.35 -7.54 25.06
N ASN A 328 47.09 -8.63 24.84
CA ASN A 328 46.53 -9.86 24.27
C ASN A 328 46.33 -10.97 25.32
N LEU A 329 45.20 -11.66 25.28
CA LEU A 329 44.92 -12.87 26.06
C LEU A 329 44.51 -13.99 25.10
N VAL A 330 45.13 -15.16 25.21
CA VAL A 330 44.79 -16.37 24.47
C VAL A 330 44.46 -17.46 25.49
N LEU A 331 43.23 -17.97 25.45
CA LEU A 331 42.82 -19.13 26.25
C LEU A 331 43.23 -20.39 25.52
N VAL A 332 43.91 -21.29 26.22
CA VAL A 332 44.46 -22.52 25.64
C VAL A 332 43.76 -23.73 26.24
N GLY A 333 43.42 -24.70 25.40
CA GLY A 333 42.72 -25.91 25.81
C GLY A 333 41.48 -26.18 24.96
N SER A 334 40.55 -26.97 25.49
CA SER A 334 39.31 -27.35 24.82
C SER A 334 38.10 -27.35 25.75
N THR A 335 38.24 -26.77 26.95
CA THR A 335 37.19 -26.68 27.97
C THR A 335 36.78 -25.22 28.12
N ALA A 336 35.53 -24.99 28.49
CA ALA A 336 35.02 -23.66 28.78
C ALA A 336 35.92 -22.91 29.78
N GLN A 337 36.37 -21.71 29.40
CA GLN A 337 37.21 -20.80 30.16
C GLN A 337 36.63 -19.38 30.14
N ALA A 338 37.06 -18.53 31.07
CA ALA A 338 36.69 -17.13 31.11
C ALA A 338 37.91 -16.20 30.96
N GLY A 339 37.87 -15.29 29.98
CA GLY A 339 38.91 -14.30 29.74
C GLY A 339 38.38 -12.89 29.99
N ILE A 340 39.06 -12.11 30.82
CA ILE A 340 38.66 -10.74 31.17
C ILE A 340 39.80 -9.78 30.84
N GLY A 341 39.56 -8.78 30.00
CA GLY A 341 40.53 -7.73 29.69
C GLY A 341 40.67 -6.67 30.79
N ASN A 342 41.51 -5.68 30.55
CA ASN A 342 41.81 -4.54 31.41
C ASN A 342 41.28 -3.24 30.78
N ASP A 343 41.95 -2.11 31.03
CA ASP A 343 41.55 -0.80 30.49
C ASP A 343 42.26 -0.45 29.16
N LEU A 344 43.07 -1.37 28.62
CA LEU A 344 43.77 -1.21 27.35
C LEU A 344 42.92 -1.75 26.19
N SER A 345 43.33 -1.45 24.95
CA SER A 345 42.77 -2.12 23.77
C SER A 345 43.19 -3.59 23.74
N ASN A 346 42.34 -4.46 24.27
CA ASN A 346 42.65 -5.86 24.41
C ASN A 346 42.30 -6.70 23.19
N LYS A 347 43.09 -7.72 22.91
CA LYS A 347 42.72 -8.80 21.97
C LYS A 347 42.60 -10.12 22.73
N ILE A 348 41.37 -10.58 22.90
CA ILE A 348 41.07 -11.82 23.61
C ILE A 348 40.68 -12.91 22.60
N VAL A 349 41.42 -14.02 22.62
CA VAL A 349 41.21 -15.19 21.75
C VAL A 349 40.90 -16.37 22.66
N GLY A 350 39.69 -16.91 22.63
CA GLY A 350 39.29 -18.08 23.40
C GLY A 350 39.76 -19.40 22.78
N ASN A 351 39.12 -20.49 23.18
CA ASN A 351 39.43 -21.87 22.83
C ASN A 351 38.21 -22.61 22.24
N GLY A 352 38.33 -23.92 22.00
CA GLY A 352 37.21 -24.73 21.46
C GLY A 352 36.15 -25.15 22.49
N GLY A 353 36.04 -24.43 23.61
CA GLY A 353 35.06 -24.63 24.67
C GLY A 353 33.94 -23.58 24.58
N GLY A 354 32.94 -23.65 25.47
CA GLY A 354 31.94 -22.57 25.60
C GLY A 354 32.46 -21.45 26.49
N ASP A 355 33.27 -20.56 25.93
CA ASP A 355 34.02 -19.55 26.68
C ASP A 355 33.20 -18.31 27.02
N THR A 356 33.59 -17.60 28.08
CA THR A 356 33.06 -16.26 28.40
C THR A 356 34.17 -15.22 28.29
N LEU A 357 34.09 -14.37 27.28
CA LEU A 357 35.08 -13.32 27.03
C LEU A 357 34.49 -11.95 27.38
N ASN A 358 35.25 -11.13 28.10
CA ASN A 358 34.89 -9.76 28.44
C ASN A 358 36.04 -8.81 28.09
N GLY A 359 35.82 -7.85 27.20
CA GLY A 359 36.84 -6.91 26.73
C GLY A 359 37.38 -6.01 27.83
N GLY A 360 36.52 -5.59 28.77
CA GLY A 360 36.91 -4.63 29.80
C GLY A 360 36.59 -3.21 29.36
N ALA A 361 37.59 -2.33 29.34
CA ALA A 361 37.47 -0.99 28.79
C ALA A 361 38.60 -0.78 27.76
N GLY A 362 38.36 0.02 26.72
CA GLY A 362 39.32 0.17 25.64
C GLY A 362 38.68 -0.17 24.30
N ASN A 363 39.43 -0.16 23.20
CA ASN A 363 38.92 -0.71 21.94
C ASN A 363 39.30 -2.19 21.88
N ASP A 364 38.36 -3.07 22.16
CA ASP A 364 38.65 -4.49 22.36
C ASP A 364 38.31 -5.34 21.14
N THR A 365 39.02 -6.45 20.96
CA THR A 365 38.74 -7.47 19.95
C THR A 365 38.64 -8.84 20.60
N LEU A 366 37.43 -9.37 20.72
CA LEU A 366 37.13 -10.68 21.27
C LEU A 366 36.85 -11.64 20.10
N THR A 367 37.59 -12.75 19.99
CA THR A 367 37.50 -13.60 18.78
C THR A 367 37.64 -15.10 19.02
N GLU A 368 36.59 -15.81 18.61
CA GLU A 368 36.48 -17.26 18.49
C GLU A 368 36.46 -17.77 17.04
N ALA A 369 36.90 -16.95 16.09
CA ALA A 369 36.92 -17.30 14.67
C ALA A 369 37.45 -18.72 14.38
N GLY A 370 36.60 -19.56 13.79
CA GLY A 370 36.91 -20.93 13.39
C GLY A 370 36.93 -21.97 14.52
N LYS A 371 36.54 -21.61 15.75
CA LYS A 371 36.46 -22.52 16.90
C LYS A 371 35.04 -23.00 17.12
N THR A 372 34.91 -24.19 17.70
CA THR A 372 33.62 -24.80 18.05
C THR A 372 33.29 -24.48 19.51
N GLY A 373 32.12 -23.92 19.81
CA GLY A 373 31.72 -23.64 21.19
C GLY A 373 30.48 -22.76 21.22
N ASN A 374 29.72 -22.80 22.31
CA ASN A 374 28.64 -21.83 22.53
C ASN A 374 29.17 -20.77 23.49
N ASN A 375 29.65 -19.66 22.96
CA ASN A 375 30.44 -18.66 23.68
C ASN A 375 29.58 -17.48 24.11
N THR A 376 30.05 -16.74 25.11
CA THR A 376 29.48 -15.45 25.51
C THR A 376 30.55 -14.38 25.38
N LEU A 377 30.38 -13.45 24.45
CA LEU A 377 31.31 -12.35 24.23
C LEU A 377 30.66 -11.05 24.70
N ILE A 378 31.36 -10.33 25.56
CA ILE A 378 30.88 -9.10 26.20
C ILE A 378 31.89 -8.01 25.86
N SER A 379 31.46 -6.96 25.19
CA SER A 379 32.36 -5.86 24.81
C SER A 379 33.02 -5.23 26.04
N GLY A 380 32.28 -5.17 27.16
CA GLY A 380 32.74 -4.65 28.44
C GLY A 380 32.01 -3.35 28.81
N GLY A 381 32.42 -2.66 29.87
CA GLY A 381 31.91 -1.31 30.13
C GLY A 381 32.11 -0.70 31.53
N GLY A 382 31.94 0.62 31.55
CA GLY A 382 32.18 1.58 32.62
C GLY A 382 32.02 3.01 32.07
N THR A 383 32.52 4.04 32.77
CA THR A 383 32.44 5.46 32.35
C THR A 383 33.24 5.84 31.09
N ILE A 384 33.93 4.91 30.45
CA ILE A 384 34.90 5.16 29.38
C ILE A 384 34.61 4.27 28.18
N THR A 385 34.82 4.85 27.01
CA THR A 385 34.24 4.53 25.71
C THR A 385 35.23 3.81 24.79
N GLY A 386 34.80 2.78 24.04
CA GLY A 386 35.61 1.97 23.13
C GLY A 386 34.93 1.60 21.81
N THR A 387 35.69 1.39 20.74
CA THR A 387 35.20 0.75 19.50
C THR A 387 35.53 -0.73 19.54
N ASP A 388 34.56 -1.57 19.89
CA ASP A 388 34.80 -2.99 20.14
C ASP A 388 34.42 -3.88 18.95
N VAL A 389 35.06 -5.05 18.86
CA VAL A 389 34.80 -6.09 17.85
C VAL A 389 34.63 -7.44 18.54
N LEU A 390 33.47 -8.09 18.35
CA LEU A 390 33.13 -9.40 18.91
C LEU A 390 32.91 -10.40 17.76
N ILE A 391 33.60 -11.54 17.80
CA ILE A 391 33.53 -12.59 16.77
C ILE A 391 33.29 -13.96 17.43
N GLY A 392 32.10 -14.56 17.27
CA GLY A 392 31.63 -15.78 17.96
C GLY A 392 32.14 -17.11 17.39
N GLY A 393 32.34 -17.23 16.07
CA GLY A 393 32.92 -18.42 15.46
C GLY A 393 31.88 -19.47 15.02
N LEU A 394 32.04 -20.72 15.47
CA LEU A 394 31.11 -21.82 15.18
C LEU A 394 30.38 -22.22 16.48
N GLY A 395 29.06 -22.39 16.42
CA GLY A 395 28.23 -22.73 17.56
C GLY A 395 27.19 -21.64 17.82
N ASN A 396 26.40 -21.79 18.87
CA ASN A 396 25.36 -20.81 19.20
C ASN A 396 25.92 -19.83 20.24
N ASP A 397 26.37 -18.68 19.77
CA ASP A 397 27.06 -17.67 20.55
C ASP A 397 26.10 -16.58 21.07
N THR A 398 26.48 -15.95 22.18
CA THR A 398 25.79 -14.79 22.76
C THR A 398 26.73 -13.61 22.77
N LEU A 399 26.44 -12.60 21.95
CA LEU A 399 27.24 -11.39 21.84
C LEU A 399 26.50 -10.24 22.54
N ILE A 400 27.19 -9.49 23.39
CA ILE A 400 26.60 -8.45 24.25
C ILE A 400 27.42 -7.16 24.12
N ALA A 401 26.77 -6.08 23.68
CA ALA A 401 27.34 -4.73 23.68
C ALA A 401 27.08 -4.06 25.06
N GLY A 402 28.10 -3.93 25.93
CA GLY A 402 28.01 -3.28 27.25
C GLY A 402 28.11 -4.21 28.49
N ILE A 403 27.88 -3.67 29.70
CA ILE A 403 27.93 -4.43 30.98
C ILE A 403 26.60 -5.09 31.36
N GLY A 404 26.68 -6.36 31.77
CA GLY A 404 25.54 -7.07 32.37
C GLY A 404 25.58 -8.58 32.16
N ALA A 405 26.55 -9.27 32.74
CA ALA A 405 26.54 -10.73 32.79
C ALA A 405 25.48 -11.22 33.78
N THR A 406 24.22 -11.32 33.34
CA THR A 406 23.21 -12.29 33.77
C THR A 406 21.88 -11.92 33.12
N ALA A 407 21.07 -12.94 32.82
CA ALA A 407 19.84 -12.92 32.03
C ALA A 407 18.69 -11.98 32.48
N ALA A 408 18.96 -10.95 33.30
CA ALA A 408 17.99 -9.94 33.74
C ALA A 408 18.13 -8.68 32.89
N ILE A 409 17.22 -8.54 31.94
CA ILE A 409 17.13 -7.56 30.84
C ILE A 409 17.14 -6.07 31.29
N ALA A 410 17.09 -5.77 32.59
CA ALA A 410 16.69 -4.45 33.11
C ALA A 410 17.81 -3.45 33.47
N LYS A 411 19.09 -3.72 33.18
CA LYS A 411 20.15 -2.77 33.60
C LYS A 411 21.45 -2.86 32.79
N PHE A 412 21.34 -2.70 31.48
CA PHE A 412 22.53 -2.48 30.65
C PHE A 412 22.83 -0.99 30.58
N VAL A 413 24.00 -0.57 31.05
CA VAL A 413 24.54 0.78 30.82
C VAL A 413 25.49 0.63 29.63
N GLY A 414 25.07 1.11 28.46
CA GLY A 414 25.79 0.89 27.20
C GLY A 414 27.04 1.74 27.03
N ASP A 415 27.95 1.26 26.18
CA ASP A 415 29.01 2.08 25.60
C ASP A 415 28.39 3.12 24.63
N THR A 416 29.00 4.29 24.49
CA THR A 416 28.55 5.37 23.58
C THR A 416 29.25 5.36 22.21
N ASN A 417 30.23 4.47 22.04
CA ASN A 417 30.99 4.23 20.80
C ASN A 417 30.48 3.00 20.03
N ALA A 418 31.08 2.72 18.88
CA ALA A 418 30.56 1.72 17.93
C ALA A 418 31.03 0.31 18.29
N VAL A 419 30.12 -0.67 18.31
CA VAL A 419 30.46 -2.09 18.53
C VAL A 419 30.15 -2.88 17.27
N THR A 420 31.09 -3.69 16.81
CA THR A 420 30.89 -4.63 15.68
C THR A 420 30.75 -6.05 16.24
N MET A 421 29.70 -6.75 15.84
CA MET A 421 29.39 -8.11 16.30
C MET A 421 29.30 -9.04 15.08
N THR A 422 29.90 -10.22 15.17
CA THR A 422 29.88 -11.25 14.13
C THR A 422 29.70 -12.59 14.82
N GLY A 423 28.51 -13.19 14.75
CA GLY A 423 28.25 -14.50 15.35
C GLY A 423 29.00 -15.60 14.62
N GLY A 424 28.76 -15.75 13.31
CA GLY A 424 29.44 -16.74 12.48
C GLY A 424 28.51 -17.85 12.04
N LEU A 425 28.84 -19.12 12.29
CA LEU A 425 27.96 -20.25 11.96
C LEU A 425 27.26 -20.79 13.21
N GLY A 426 25.95 -20.60 13.29
CA GLY A 426 25.12 -21.13 14.36
C GLY A 426 23.81 -20.37 14.45
N ASN A 427 23.10 -20.55 15.57
CA ASN A 427 21.94 -19.73 15.92
C ASN A 427 22.36 -18.79 17.06
N ASP A 428 22.76 -17.58 16.71
CA ASP A 428 23.41 -16.63 17.60
C ASP A 428 22.42 -15.63 18.21
N THR A 429 22.76 -15.09 19.38
CA THR A 429 21.95 -14.11 20.09
C THR A 429 22.71 -12.81 20.34
N TYR A 430 22.18 -11.69 19.86
CA TYR A 430 22.79 -10.35 19.99
C TYR A 430 22.00 -9.51 20.98
N TYR A 431 22.67 -8.96 22.00
CA TYR A 431 22.07 -7.97 22.89
C TYR A 431 22.55 -6.56 22.52
N VAL A 432 21.60 -5.73 22.07
CA VAL A 432 21.82 -4.37 21.57
C VAL A 432 21.14 -3.36 22.49
N ASN A 433 21.89 -2.41 23.02
CA ASN A 433 21.37 -1.38 23.94
C ASN A 433 21.73 0.05 23.50
N TYR A 434 22.35 0.20 22.33
CA TYR A 434 22.80 1.49 21.82
C TYR A 434 22.77 1.52 20.29
N SER A 435 22.60 2.72 19.71
CA SER A 435 22.26 2.90 18.30
C SER A 435 23.44 2.80 17.31
N LYS A 436 24.67 2.51 17.78
CA LYS A 436 25.88 2.39 16.94
C LYS A 436 26.45 0.96 16.93
N VAL A 437 25.59 -0.05 17.04
CA VAL A 437 26.00 -1.45 16.90
C VAL A 437 25.84 -1.90 15.45
N ALA A 438 26.83 -2.61 14.91
CA ALA A 438 26.77 -3.24 13.60
C ALA A 438 26.88 -4.77 13.76
N ILE A 439 25.92 -5.51 13.20
CA ILE A 439 25.93 -6.98 13.16
C ILE A 439 26.34 -7.45 11.76
N ASN A 440 27.16 -8.49 11.68
CA ASN A 440 27.68 -9.04 10.44
C ASN A 440 27.70 -10.58 10.51
N GLU A 441 26.84 -11.25 9.73
CA GLU A 441 26.62 -12.69 9.78
C GLU A 441 27.01 -13.44 8.50
N ALA A 442 27.35 -14.71 8.68
CA ALA A 442 27.75 -15.61 7.62
C ALA A 442 26.57 -16.47 7.14
N VAL A 443 26.30 -16.44 5.83
CA VAL A 443 25.18 -17.17 5.24
C VAL A 443 25.43 -18.68 5.22
N ASN A 444 24.60 -19.49 5.90
CA ASN A 444 24.62 -20.94 5.77
C ASN A 444 23.23 -21.58 5.89
N ALA A 445 22.83 -22.36 4.89
CA ALA A 445 21.51 -23.01 4.82
C ALA A 445 21.22 -24.07 5.91
N LEU A 446 22.20 -24.49 6.72
CA LEU A 446 22.00 -25.43 7.82
C LEU A 446 21.60 -24.79 9.15
N TYR A 447 21.88 -23.51 9.35
CA TYR A 447 21.61 -22.75 10.57
C TYR A 447 20.73 -21.57 10.18
N THR A 448 19.48 -21.59 10.63
CA THR A 448 18.42 -20.81 9.99
C THR A 448 17.73 -19.86 10.95
N SER A 449 18.37 -19.43 12.06
CA SER A 449 17.74 -18.50 12.99
C SER A 449 18.72 -17.83 13.96
N ASP A 450 19.06 -16.57 13.71
CA ASP A 450 19.67 -15.69 14.71
C ASP A 450 18.61 -14.81 15.40
N THR A 451 18.90 -14.35 16.62
CA THR A 451 18.02 -13.51 17.44
C THR A 451 18.69 -12.22 17.87
N VAL A 452 18.14 -11.08 17.49
CA VAL A 452 18.57 -9.76 18.01
C VAL A 452 17.60 -9.31 19.10
N ILE A 453 18.12 -9.07 20.30
CA ILE A 453 17.41 -8.49 21.43
C ILE A 453 17.85 -7.03 21.60
N SER A 454 16.99 -6.08 21.25
CA SER A 454 17.30 -4.65 21.38
C SER A 454 16.44 -3.93 22.41
N THR A 455 16.98 -2.85 22.99
CA THR A 455 16.23 -1.87 23.82
C THR A 455 16.16 -0.46 23.18
N VAL A 456 16.76 -0.29 22.00
CA VAL A 456 16.81 0.96 21.23
C VAL A 456 16.43 0.73 19.77
N SER A 457 16.27 1.82 19.00
CA SER A 457 16.10 1.73 17.54
C SER A 457 17.30 1.04 16.90
N TYR A 458 17.03 0.12 15.98
CA TYR A 458 18.04 -0.73 15.36
C TYR A 458 17.66 -1.06 13.92
N ALA A 459 18.64 -1.14 13.03
CA ALA A 459 18.44 -1.51 11.63
C ALA A 459 19.45 -2.60 11.24
N LEU A 460 18.97 -3.65 10.59
CA LEU A 460 19.85 -4.65 9.97
C LEU A 460 20.39 -4.07 8.66
N ASN A 461 21.71 -4.07 8.47
CA ASN A 461 22.31 -3.61 7.22
C ASN A 461 22.21 -4.70 6.16
N ASP A 462 21.70 -4.34 4.98
CA ASP A 462 21.39 -5.24 3.85
C ASP A 462 22.61 -5.99 3.29
N ALA A 463 23.82 -5.47 3.46
CA ALA A 463 25.03 -6.05 2.88
C ALA A 463 25.70 -7.13 3.75
N SER A 464 25.37 -7.21 5.04
CA SER A 464 26.13 -8.00 6.03
C SER A 464 25.28 -8.90 6.92
N SER A 465 23.93 -8.86 6.86
CA SER A 465 23.07 -9.49 7.88
C SER A 465 22.26 -10.69 7.35
N ALA A 466 22.75 -11.36 6.32
CA ALA A 466 22.04 -12.47 5.69
C ALA A 466 22.05 -13.72 6.60
N GLY A 467 20.90 -14.03 7.21
CA GLY A 467 20.71 -15.14 8.17
C GLY A 467 19.96 -14.75 9.45
N VAL A 468 19.80 -13.45 9.72
CA VAL A 468 19.03 -12.96 10.87
C VAL A 468 17.54 -13.01 10.56
N ASP A 469 16.83 -13.94 11.20
CA ASP A 469 15.41 -14.19 10.97
C ASP A 469 14.51 -13.72 12.13
N ASN A 470 15.04 -13.47 13.33
CA ASN A 470 14.24 -13.00 14.47
C ASN A 470 14.82 -11.72 15.11
N MET A 471 13.97 -10.73 15.28
CA MET A 471 14.27 -9.52 16.03
C MET A 471 13.21 -9.32 17.13
N ILE A 472 13.65 -9.44 18.38
CA ILE A 472 12.81 -9.23 19.55
C ILE A 472 13.21 -7.92 20.21
N ILE A 473 12.26 -7.01 20.37
CA ILE A 473 12.54 -5.71 20.95
C ILE A 473 11.87 -5.59 22.30
N HIS A 474 12.68 -5.37 23.33
CA HIS A 474 12.19 -5.01 24.64
C HIS A 474 12.21 -3.49 24.75
N ASN A 475 11.10 -2.87 24.37
CA ASN A 475 10.99 -1.42 24.40
C ASN A 475 10.78 -0.94 25.84
N THR A 476 11.85 -0.46 26.47
CA THR A 476 11.79 0.24 27.77
C THR A 476 11.65 1.76 27.60
N ASN A 477 11.65 2.26 26.36
CA ASN A 477 11.65 3.67 26.04
C ASN A 477 10.22 4.24 26.01
N THR A 478 10.06 5.46 26.52
CA THR A 478 8.78 6.18 26.51
C THR A 478 8.52 6.94 25.21
N THR A 479 9.54 7.12 24.35
CA THR A 479 9.46 7.94 23.13
C THR A 479 9.26 7.14 21.85
N GLY A 480 9.14 5.81 21.94
CA GLY A 480 9.00 4.93 20.77
C GLY A 480 10.33 4.62 20.09
N ILE A 481 10.32 3.61 19.22
CA ILE A 481 11.50 3.12 18.50
C ILE A 481 11.19 2.91 17.01
N SER A 482 12.23 2.96 16.17
CA SER A 482 12.16 2.59 14.76
C SER A 482 13.06 1.38 14.52
N VAL A 483 12.52 0.38 13.81
CA VAL A 483 13.18 -0.89 13.54
C VAL A 483 13.06 -1.24 12.06
N THR A 484 14.14 -1.73 11.46
CA THR A 484 14.19 -2.11 10.06
C THR A 484 14.83 -3.49 9.89
N GLY A 485 14.07 -4.43 9.32
CA GLY A 485 14.52 -5.76 8.94
C GLY A 485 15.39 -5.75 7.68
N ASN A 486 15.99 -6.91 7.37
CA ASN A 486 16.81 -7.12 6.17
C ASN A 486 15.93 -7.65 5.01
N ALA A 487 16.53 -7.99 3.87
CA ALA A 487 15.80 -8.59 2.75
C ALA A 487 15.33 -10.07 2.93
N GLN A 488 15.46 -10.68 4.12
CA GLN A 488 15.07 -12.06 4.43
C GLN A 488 13.68 -12.10 5.11
N ASN A 489 13.24 -13.26 5.59
CA ASN A 489 11.98 -13.40 6.34
C ASN A 489 12.23 -13.07 7.81
N ASN A 490 11.85 -11.88 8.24
CA ASN A 490 12.09 -11.39 9.59
C ASN A 490 10.85 -11.57 10.47
N THR A 491 11.02 -12.06 11.70
CA THR A 491 10.02 -11.93 12.77
C THR A 491 10.43 -10.75 13.66
N ILE A 492 9.78 -9.60 13.49
CA ILE A 492 10.02 -8.38 14.28
C ILE A 492 8.89 -8.21 15.28
N SER A 493 9.19 -8.36 16.57
CA SER A 493 8.19 -8.26 17.63
C SER A 493 8.63 -7.32 18.74
N VAL A 494 7.75 -6.39 19.12
CA VAL A 494 7.88 -5.58 20.34
C VAL A 494 7.13 -6.27 21.47
N ASP A 495 7.75 -6.33 22.66
CA ASP A 495 7.27 -7.02 23.87
C ASP A 495 5.74 -6.89 24.11
N LEU A 496 5.10 -8.05 24.28
CA LEU A 496 3.66 -8.22 24.50
C LEU A 496 3.25 -8.13 25.98
N THR A 497 4.20 -8.01 26.91
CA THR A 497 3.93 -7.96 28.35
C THR A 497 3.66 -6.52 28.81
N THR A 498 2.48 -6.33 29.40
CA THR A 498 1.81 -5.03 29.58
C THR A 498 2.61 -4.00 30.38
N GLY A 499 2.73 -2.77 29.86
CA GLY A 499 3.25 -1.60 30.61
C GLY A 499 3.79 -0.45 29.76
N PHE A 500 4.10 -0.70 28.49
CA PHE A 500 4.72 0.27 27.57
C PHE A 500 3.71 0.64 26.46
N THR A 501 3.53 1.93 26.18
CA THR A 501 2.46 2.47 25.29
C THR A 501 3.03 3.36 24.19
N ALA A 502 4.30 3.20 23.88
CA ALA A 502 5.01 4.10 22.99
C ALA A 502 4.77 3.72 21.53
N ASN A 503 4.52 4.70 20.67
CA ASN A 503 4.29 4.50 19.23
C ASN A 503 5.57 4.03 18.53
N ASN A 504 5.56 2.88 17.87
CA ASN A 504 6.73 2.26 17.25
C ASN A 504 6.61 2.30 15.73
N THR A 505 7.73 2.17 15.03
CA THR A 505 7.79 2.05 13.57
C THR A 505 8.56 0.79 13.21
N LEU A 506 7.89 -0.18 12.61
CA LEU A 506 8.47 -1.47 12.21
C LEU A 506 8.46 -1.54 10.68
N ILE A 507 9.60 -1.85 10.09
CA ILE A 507 9.79 -1.96 8.63
C ILE A 507 10.32 -3.37 8.36
N GLY A 508 9.56 -4.19 7.62
CA GLY A 508 9.84 -5.62 7.43
C GLY A 508 11.03 -5.90 6.54
N GLY A 509 11.09 -5.28 5.36
CA GLY A 509 12.08 -5.61 4.33
C GLY A 509 11.41 -6.09 3.04
N ASN A 510 12.06 -7.02 2.33
CA ASN A 510 11.55 -7.60 1.07
C ASN A 510 11.03 -9.04 1.23
N GLY A 511 11.34 -9.69 2.35
CA GLY A 511 10.95 -11.09 2.61
C GLY A 511 9.53 -11.19 3.16
N ALA A 512 9.11 -12.42 3.49
CA ALA A 512 7.83 -12.68 4.14
C ALA A 512 8.00 -12.48 5.65
N ASP A 513 7.73 -11.26 6.12
CA ASP A 513 8.00 -10.82 7.48
C ASP A 513 6.78 -11.01 8.40
N THR A 514 7.03 -11.24 9.69
CA THR A 514 6.01 -11.19 10.75
C THR A 514 6.31 -9.99 11.66
N LEU A 515 5.47 -8.96 11.61
CA LEU A 515 5.62 -7.72 12.37
C LEU A 515 4.61 -7.67 13.52
N THR A 516 5.02 -7.31 14.74
CA THR A 516 4.14 -7.16 15.90
C THR A 516 4.47 -5.89 16.68
N GLY A 517 3.56 -4.90 16.65
CA GLY A 517 3.74 -3.55 17.21
C GLY A 517 3.63 -3.46 18.73
N GLY A 518 2.73 -4.24 19.34
CA GLY A 518 2.57 -4.30 20.80
C GLY A 518 1.50 -3.34 21.29
N ALA A 519 1.86 -2.36 22.13
CA ALA A 519 0.93 -1.36 22.64
C ALA A 519 1.42 0.06 22.32
N GLY A 520 0.53 0.92 21.84
CA GLY A 520 0.86 2.21 21.24
C GLY A 520 0.11 2.40 19.94
N ASN A 521 0.29 3.56 19.29
CA ASN A 521 -0.20 3.78 17.93
C ASN A 521 0.95 3.49 16.96
N ASP A 522 1.10 2.24 16.55
CA ASP A 522 2.28 1.76 15.83
C ASP A 522 2.15 1.94 14.31
N LYS A 523 3.28 2.05 13.62
CA LYS A 523 3.35 2.08 12.15
C LYS A 523 4.11 0.86 11.65
N LEU A 524 3.45 0.03 10.85
CA LEU A 524 4.02 -1.21 10.33
C LEU A 524 4.10 -1.10 8.80
N TYR A 525 5.29 -1.28 8.24
CA TYR A 525 5.56 -1.22 6.80
C TYR A 525 6.03 -2.58 6.32
N ASP A 526 5.38 -3.11 5.30
CA ASP A 526 5.72 -4.38 4.62
C ASP A 526 6.87 -4.24 3.61
N SER A 527 7.49 -3.07 3.56
CA SER A 527 8.48 -2.68 2.56
C SER A 527 9.86 -2.45 3.18
N THR A 528 10.84 -2.05 2.37
CA THR A 528 12.20 -1.73 2.82
C THR A 528 12.37 -0.34 3.43
N SER A 529 11.36 0.54 3.34
CA SER A 529 11.48 1.91 3.84
C SER A 529 10.14 2.55 4.18
N ALA A 530 10.11 3.32 5.26
CA ALA A 530 8.97 4.17 5.64
C ALA A 530 8.81 5.44 4.78
N THR A 531 9.73 5.73 3.86
CA THR A 531 9.78 7.02 3.13
C THR A 531 9.61 6.90 1.62
N VAL A 532 9.67 5.68 1.09
CA VAL A 532 9.63 5.46 -0.36
C VAL A 532 8.20 5.11 -0.74
N ALA A 533 7.53 6.03 -1.44
CA ALA A 533 6.37 5.65 -2.25
C ALA A 533 6.82 4.58 -3.25
N ASP A 534 6.16 3.42 -3.22
CA ASP A 534 6.19 2.38 -4.26
C ASP A 534 7.50 1.61 -4.51
N VAL A 535 7.75 0.57 -3.70
CA VAL A 535 8.31 -0.67 -4.24
C VAL A 535 7.42 -1.81 -3.76
N ILE A 536 6.85 -2.57 -4.70
CA ILE A 536 6.11 -3.80 -4.39
C ILE A 536 7.10 -4.78 -3.77
N ALA A 537 6.96 -5.05 -2.47
CA ALA A 537 7.73 -6.09 -1.79
C ALA A 537 7.24 -7.48 -2.25
N SER A 538 8.18 -8.41 -2.46
CA SER A 538 7.85 -9.75 -2.96
C SER A 538 7.27 -10.69 -1.90
N GLY A 539 7.51 -10.40 -0.61
CA GLY A 539 7.07 -11.25 0.49
C GLY A 539 5.60 -11.07 0.85
N HIS A 540 5.01 -12.11 1.43
CA HIS A 540 3.68 -12.05 2.03
C HIS A 540 3.85 -11.91 3.54
N ASN A 541 3.53 -10.74 4.06
CA ASN A 541 3.81 -10.34 5.42
C ASN A 541 2.62 -10.63 6.34
N THR A 542 2.88 -10.83 7.62
CA THR A 542 1.85 -10.86 8.67
C THR A 542 2.11 -9.70 9.63
N MET A 543 1.23 -8.70 9.63
CA MET A 543 1.39 -7.50 10.45
C MET A 543 0.33 -7.45 11.56
N THR A 544 0.76 -7.40 12.82
CA THR A 544 -0.12 -7.31 13.99
C THR A 544 0.15 -6.00 14.73
N GLY A 545 -0.84 -5.11 14.79
CA GLY A 545 -0.69 -3.81 15.47
C GLY A 545 -0.66 -3.96 16.98
N GLY A 546 -1.71 -4.58 17.54
CA GLY A 546 -1.87 -4.78 18.97
C GLY A 546 -2.84 -3.76 19.58
N ALA A 547 -2.49 -3.17 20.71
CA ALA A 547 -3.35 -2.23 21.45
C ALA A 547 -3.03 -0.78 21.09
N GLY A 548 -3.99 -0.08 20.47
CA GLY A 548 -3.89 1.33 20.10
C GLY A 548 -4.28 1.55 18.64
N ASN A 549 -4.09 2.77 18.12
CA ASN A 549 -4.53 3.15 16.78
C ASN A 549 -3.37 2.96 15.80
N ASP A 550 -3.20 1.73 15.33
CA ASP A 550 -2.09 1.36 14.46
C ASP A 550 -2.33 1.73 12.99
N THR A 551 -1.26 1.94 12.23
CA THR A 551 -1.30 2.18 10.78
C THR A 551 -0.44 1.15 10.06
N PHE A 552 -1.05 0.40 9.14
CA PHE A 552 -0.39 -0.59 8.30
C PHE A 552 -0.17 -0.03 6.90
N TYR A 553 1.04 -0.12 6.38
CA TYR A 553 1.40 0.27 5.03
C TYR A 553 1.67 -0.99 4.20
N VAL A 554 0.90 -1.16 3.13
CA VAL A 554 0.82 -2.40 2.36
C VAL A 554 1.20 -2.16 0.91
N THR A 555 2.12 -2.98 0.41
CA THR A 555 2.61 -3.02 -0.96
C THR A 555 2.40 -4.40 -1.61
N ASN A 556 1.97 -5.41 -0.85
CA ASN A 556 1.61 -6.73 -1.35
C ASN A 556 0.16 -7.12 -1.00
N SER A 557 -0.63 -7.56 -2.00
CA SER A 557 -2.05 -7.87 -1.80
C SER A 557 -2.32 -9.11 -0.95
N ASN A 558 -1.31 -9.95 -0.72
CA ASN A 558 -1.42 -11.19 0.05
C ASN A 558 -0.98 -11.03 1.50
N ASP A 559 -0.65 -9.81 1.94
CA ASP A 559 -0.31 -9.54 3.32
C ASP A 559 -1.52 -9.76 4.23
N ILE A 560 -1.27 -10.31 5.41
CA ILE A 560 -2.27 -10.56 6.46
C ILE A 560 -2.13 -9.49 7.52
N ILE A 561 -3.23 -8.82 7.86
CA ILE A 561 -3.24 -7.73 8.85
C ILE A 561 -4.16 -8.08 10.02
N VAL A 562 -3.64 -7.89 11.22
CA VAL A 562 -4.33 -8.07 12.49
C VAL A 562 -4.31 -6.75 13.26
N GLY A 563 -5.41 -6.01 13.18
CA GLY A 563 -5.62 -4.74 13.88
C GLY A 563 -6.95 -4.69 14.63
N ASN A 564 -7.29 -3.52 15.16
CA ASN A 564 -8.55 -3.24 15.83
C ASN A 564 -9.34 -2.15 15.08
N ALA A 565 -10.53 -1.80 15.58
CA ALA A 565 -11.44 -0.83 14.93
C ALA A 565 -10.90 0.58 14.77
N THR A 566 -9.87 0.93 15.52
CA THR A 566 -9.22 2.23 15.42
C THR A 566 -7.92 2.20 14.61
N SER A 567 -7.53 1.03 14.09
CA SER A 567 -6.38 0.88 13.20
C SER A 567 -6.76 1.20 11.75
N LEU A 568 -5.78 1.62 10.95
CA LEU A 568 -5.94 2.02 9.56
C LEU A 568 -5.02 1.20 8.65
N VAL A 569 -5.45 0.93 7.42
CA VAL A 569 -4.62 0.37 6.35
C VAL A 569 -4.42 1.41 5.25
N SER A 570 -3.17 1.62 4.85
CA SER A 570 -2.75 2.44 3.73
C SER A 570 -2.13 1.54 2.68
N SER A 571 -2.83 1.29 1.58
CA SER A 571 -2.38 0.37 0.53
C SER A 571 -2.01 1.12 -0.75
N ILE A 572 -1.00 0.64 -1.47
CA ILE A 572 -0.70 1.09 -2.83
C ILE A 572 -1.04 0.06 -3.90
N VAL A 573 -1.48 -1.11 -3.47
CA VAL A 573 -2.02 -2.20 -4.29
C VAL A 573 -3.50 -2.41 -4.00
N SER A 574 -4.18 -3.18 -4.84
CA SER A 574 -5.54 -3.60 -4.52
C SER A 574 -5.54 -4.44 -3.25
N TYR A 575 -6.43 -4.14 -2.29
CA TYR A 575 -6.43 -4.80 -1.00
C TYR A 575 -7.86 -5.14 -0.54
N ASP A 576 -8.00 -6.34 0.03
CA ASP A 576 -9.27 -6.91 0.45
C ASP A 576 -9.26 -7.17 1.97
N LEU A 577 -10.00 -6.34 2.72
CA LEU A 577 -10.15 -6.52 4.15
C LEU A 577 -11.01 -7.74 4.50
N SER A 578 -11.91 -8.19 3.61
CA SER A 578 -12.76 -9.35 3.87
C SER A 578 -11.97 -10.66 3.97
N ALA A 579 -10.81 -10.72 3.30
CA ALA A 579 -9.89 -11.84 3.38
C ALA A 579 -9.12 -11.89 4.71
N ASN A 580 -9.11 -10.80 5.49
CA ASN A 580 -8.43 -10.74 6.77
C ASN A 580 -9.33 -11.24 7.91
N ALA A 581 -8.89 -12.29 8.60
CA ALA A 581 -9.62 -12.92 9.70
C ALA A 581 -9.84 -12.01 10.94
N SER A 582 -9.26 -10.81 10.96
CA SER A 582 -9.23 -9.95 12.15
C SER A 582 -10.51 -9.14 12.36
N GLY A 583 -11.39 -8.96 11.36
CA GLY A 583 -12.74 -8.35 11.47
C GLY A 583 -12.82 -7.01 12.23
N GLY A 584 -11.66 -6.41 12.46
CA GLY A 584 -11.48 -5.34 13.42
C GLY A 584 -11.27 -4.02 12.72
N ILE A 585 -10.49 -3.98 11.64
CA ILE A 585 -10.08 -2.74 10.96
C ILE A 585 -11.26 -2.14 10.20
N THR A 586 -11.51 -0.84 10.40
CA THR A 586 -12.64 -0.15 9.76
C THR A 586 -12.21 0.95 8.79
N GLN A 587 -10.92 1.09 8.47
CA GLN A 587 -10.46 2.11 7.54
C GLN A 587 -9.36 1.60 6.60
N LEU A 588 -9.59 1.74 5.29
CA LEU A 588 -8.64 1.43 4.22
C LEU A 588 -8.53 2.62 3.27
N THR A 589 -7.30 3.11 3.07
CA THR A 589 -6.97 4.20 2.15
C THR A 589 -6.07 3.69 1.05
N LEU A 590 -6.47 3.88 -0.21
CA LEU A 590 -5.64 3.65 -1.38
C LEU A 590 -4.74 4.87 -1.59
N THR A 591 -3.48 4.61 -1.95
CA THR A 591 -2.46 5.62 -2.20
C THR A 591 -1.87 5.44 -3.59
N GLY A 592 -1.02 6.38 -4.03
CA GLY A 592 -0.46 6.37 -5.37
C GLY A 592 -1.45 6.83 -6.44
N THR A 593 -1.16 6.49 -7.70
CA THR A 593 -1.96 6.90 -8.87
C THR A 593 -2.40 5.71 -9.74
N ALA A 594 -2.13 4.48 -9.29
CA ALA A 594 -2.49 3.27 -10.01
C ALA A 594 -4.00 2.98 -9.87
N ALA A 595 -4.58 2.33 -10.89
CA ALA A 595 -5.95 1.82 -10.82
C ALA A 595 -6.00 0.57 -9.94
N VAL A 596 -6.19 0.77 -8.64
CA VAL A 596 -6.25 -0.26 -7.60
C VAL A 596 -7.60 -0.24 -6.90
N ASN A 597 -7.96 -1.34 -6.24
CA ASN A 597 -9.31 -1.54 -5.69
C ASN A 597 -9.27 -1.81 -4.18
N ALA A 598 -10.36 -1.48 -3.50
CA ALA A 598 -10.52 -1.72 -2.07
C ALA A 598 -11.82 -2.49 -1.80
N THR A 599 -11.73 -3.53 -0.98
CA THR A 599 -12.88 -4.28 -0.48
C THR A 599 -12.90 -4.21 1.04
N ALA A 600 -14.02 -3.79 1.61
CA ALA A 600 -14.26 -3.73 3.05
C ALA A 600 -14.64 -5.12 3.61
N ASN A 601 -14.77 -5.21 4.93
CA ASN A 601 -15.18 -6.43 5.63
C ASN A 601 -16.70 -6.41 5.89
N ASN A 602 -17.16 -7.02 6.99
CA ASN A 602 -18.59 -7.07 7.35
C ASN A 602 -18.97 -6.03 8.44
N SER A 603 -18.13 -5.01 8.64
CA SER A 603 -18.32 -3.93 9.60
C SER A 603 -18.61 -2.62 8.85
N GLY A 604 -19.08 -1.59 9.55
CA GLY A 604 -19.17 -0.25 8.94
C GLY A 604 -17.77 0.33 8.73
N ASP A 605 -17.34 0.38 7.47
CA ASP A 605 -15.97 0.67 7.06
C ASP A 605 -15.86 2.00 6.29
N ILE A 606 -14.68 2.61 6.35
CA ILE A 606 -14.31 3.82 5.61
C ILE A 606 -13.31 3.43 4.52
N LEU A 607 -13.73 3.50 3.27
CA LEU A 607 -12.87 3.28 2.10
C LEU A 607 -12.55 4.60 1.42
N ILE A 608 -11.26 4.89 1.22
CA ILE A 608 -10.79 6.11 0.56
C ILE A 608 -10.00 5.73 -0.70
N GLY A 609 -10.45 6.19 -1.86
CA GLY A 609 -9.78 5.99 -3.15
C GLY A 609 -8.58 6.91 -3.41
N ASN A 610 -7.85 6.62 -4.47
CA ASN A 610 -6.72 7.38 -5.00
C ASN A 610 -7.09 8.04 -6.34
N SER A 611 -6.15 8.65 -7.07
CA SER A 611 -6.47 9.35 -8.33
C SER A 611 -6.65 8.44 -9.55
N GLY A 612 -6.52 7.12 -9.39
CA GLY A 612 -6.72 6.13 -10.44
C GLY A 612 -8.18 5.70 -10.51
N ASN A 613 -8.56 4.93 -11.54
CA ASN A 613 -9.91 4.36 -11.61
C ASN A 613 -10.02 3.23 -10.58
N ASN A 614 -10.74 3.47 -9.49
CA ASN A 614 -10.87 2.53 -8.37
C ASN A 614 -12.24 1.84 -8.37
N THR A 615 -12.27 0.60 -7.91
CA THR A 615 -13.50 -0.05 -7.42
C THR A 615 -13.44 -0.14 -5.91
N LEU A 616 -14.36 0.53 -5.22
CA LEU A 616 -14.51 0.51 -3.76
C LEU A 616 -15.76 -0.30 -3.42
N THR A 617 -15.65 -1.37 -2.63
CA THR A 617 -16.77 -2.25 -2.26
C THR A 617 -16.94 -2.30 -0.75
N GLY A 618 -18.06 -1.76 -0.23
CA GLY A 618 -18.41 -1.69 1.21
C GLY A 618 -18.73 -3.05 1.84
N GLY A 619 -19.45 -3.91 1.12
CA GLY A 619 -19.78 -5.24 1.64
C GLY A 619 -21.02 -5.21 2.53
N SER A 620 -20.89 -5.44 3.83
CA SER A 620 -21.99 -5.34 4.80
C SER A 620 -21.62 -4.38 5.91
N GLY A 621 -22.54 -3.52 6.32
CA GLY A 621 -22.27 -2.48 7.31
C GLY A 621 -22.73 -1.12 6.82
N ASP A 622 -22.70 -0.12 7.69
CA ASP A 622 -22.95 1.25 7.26
C ASP A 622 -21.62 1.84 6.79
N ASP A 623 -21.34 1.72 5.50
CA ASP A 623 -20.03 2.03 4.92
C ASP A 623 -19.94 3.47 4.40
N THR A 624 -18.74 4.05 4.47
CA THR A 624 -18.42 5.34 3.85
C THR A 624 -17.36 5.14 2.77
N LEU A 625 -17.75 5.24 1.50
CA LEU A 625 -16.87 5.14 0.35
C LEU A 625 -16.63 6.54 -0.20
N THR A 626 -15.37 6.98 -0.23
CA THR A 626 -15.00 8.32 -0.70
C THR A 626 -13.87 8.27 -1.72
N ASP A 627 -14.11 8.80 -2.91
CA ASP A 627 -13.06 9.07 -3.90
C ASP A 627 -13.22 10.49 -4.44
N ILE A 628 -12.34 11.39 -4.00
CA ILE A 628 -12.40 12.82 -4.38
C ILE A 628 -11.22 13.25 -5.26
N LEU A 629 -10.31 12.33 -5.60
CA LEU A 629 -9.00 12.66 -6.17
C LEU A 629 -8.93 12.50 -7.70
N GLY A 630 -10.01 11.99 -8.31
CA GLY A 630 -10.19 11.88 -9.76
C GLY A 630 -10.44 10.43 -10.22
N GLY A 631 -10.56 10.22 -11.52
CA GLY A 631 -10.74 8.88 -12.10
C GLY A 631 -12.21 8.54 -12.39
N ASN A 632 -12.44 7.50 -13.18
CA ASN A 632 -13.79 6.97 -13.43
C ASN A 632 -13.97 5.75 -12.51
N ASN A 633 -14.62 5.96 -11.38
CA ASN A 633 -14.64 5.05 -10.25
C ASN A 633 -15.95 4.27 -10.16
N ILE A 634 -15.89 3.12 -9.49
CA ILE A 634 -17.05 2.30 -9.17
C ILE A 634 -17.15 2.19 -7.65
N LEU A 635 -18.21 2.74 -7.06
CA LEU A 635 -18.47 2.66 -5.62
C LEU A 635 -19.67 1.74 -5.40
N ILE A 636 -19.47 0.67 -4.64
CA ILE A 636 -20.49 -0.36 -4.37
C ILE A 636 -20.76 -0.38 -2.86
N GLY A 637 -21.91 0.15 -2.44
CA GLY A 637 -22.27 0.25 -1.03
C GLY A 637 -22.49 -1.11 -0.36
N GLY A 638 -23.17 -2.04 -1.03
CA GLY A 638 -23.53 -3.32 -0.41
C GLY A 638 -24.71 -3.22 0.56
N LEU A 639 -24.76 -4.06 1.60
CA LEU A 639 -25.84 -4.08 2.59
C LEU A 639 -25.59 -3.04 3.69
N GLY A 640 -26.57 -2.17 3.98
CA GLY A 640 -26.46 -1.19 5.06
C GLY A 640 -26.78 0.23 4.58
N ALA A 641 -26.75 1.20 5.52
CA ALA A 641 -27.00 2.60 5.23
C ALA A 641 -25.68 3.28 4.82
N ASN A 642 -25.43 3.32 3.51
CA ASN A 642 -24.11 3.68 2.99
C ASN A 642 -24.00 5.15 2.59
N THR A 643 -22.81 5.72 2.71
CA THR A 643 -22.45 7.04 2.17
C THR A 643 -21.43 6.86 1.05
N LEU A 644 -21.85 7.07 -0.19
CA LEU A 644 -21.02 6.98 -1.38
C LEU A 644 -20.77 8.38 -1.92
N LYS A 645 -19.51 8.79 -1.93
CA LYS A 645 -19.08 10.08 -2.43
C LYS A 645 -17.98 9.90 -3.46
N ALA A 646 -18.34 10.03 -4.71
CA ALA A 646 -17.42 10.13 -5.81
C ALA A 646 -16.97 11.60 -6.03
N GLY A 647 -16.23 11.84 -7.10
CA GLY A 647 -15.33 12.99 -7.21
C GLY A 647 -15.35 13.64 -8.58
N VAL A 648 -14.22 13.60 -9.26
CA VAL A 648 -14.09 14.12 -10.62
C VAL A 648 -13.90 12.93 -11.55
N GLY A 649 -14.76 12.80 -12.55
CA GLY A 649 -14.73 11.72 -13.52
C GLY A 649 -16.14 11.20 -13.78
N ASN A 650 -16.26 10.21 -14.66
CA ASN A 650 -17.54 9.57 -14.91
C ASN A 650 -17.65 8.35 -13.99
N ASP A 651 -18.27 8.53 -12.83
CA ASP A 651 -18.32 7.58 -11.75
C ASP A 651 -19.61 6.72 -11.82
N THR A 652 -19.57 5.52 -11.23
CA THR A 652 -20.72 4.62 -11.11
C THR A 652 -20.93 4.25 -9.66
N LEU A 653 -22.10 4.56 -9.11
CA LEU A 653 -22.44 4.36 -7.70
C LEU A 653 -23.60 3.37 -7.57
N TYR A 654 -23.41 2.32 -6.78
CA TYR A 654 -24.43 1.34 -6.43
C TYR A 654 -24.82 1.49 -4.96
N ASP A 655 -26.09 1.73 -4.67
CA ASP A 655 -26.65 1.75 -3.31
C ASP A 655 -26.60 0.37 -2.60
N SER A 656 -26.32 -0.68 -3.37
CA SER A 656 -26.43 -2.10 -3.03
C SER A 656 -25.23 -2.87 -3.58
N SER A 657 -25.28 -4.22 -3.59
CA SER A 657 -24.16 -5.06 -4.05
C SER A 657 -24.03 -5.11 -5.58
N ASP A 658 -25.13 -4.92 -6.31
CA ASP A 658 -25.18 -4.81 -7.76
C ASP A 658 -26.46 -4.07 -8.22
N LYS A 659 -26.60 -3.80 -9.52
CA LYS A 659 -27.74 -3.05 -10.09
C LYS A 659 -29.14 -3.65 -9.88
N ASN A 660 -29.24 -4.93 -9.47
CA ASN A 660 -30.49 -5.69 -9.39
C ASN A 660 -30.77 -6.24 -7.98
N THR A 661 -29.89 -6.01 -7.01
CA THR A 661 -30.07 -6.44 -5.62
C THR A 661 -30.72 -5.34 -4.80
N SER A 662 -31.87 -5.61 -4.18
CA SER A 662 -32.52 -4.61 -3.34
C SER A 662 -31.77 -4.39 -2.01
N ASN A 663 -31.50 -3.12 -1.70
CA ASN A 663 -31.13 -2.67 -0.36
C ASN A 663 -32.37 -2.10 0.35
N SER A 664 -32.60 -2.46 1.61
CA SER A 664 -33.71 -1.91 2.43
C SER A 664 -33.29 -0.72 3.30
N SER A 665 -31.99 -0.49 3.44
CA SER A 665 -31.41 0.62 4.18
C SER A 665 -31.30 1.86 3.29
N ILE A 666 -31.22 3.04 3.93
CA ILE A 666 -31.19 4.33 3.24
C ILE A 666 -29.74 4.74 2.99
N SER A 667 -29.38 4.94 1.74
CA SER A 667 -28.06 5.37 1.30
C SER A 667 -28.05 6.82 0.82
N SER A 668 -26.87 7.45 0.88
CA SER A 668 -26.59 8.77 0.34
C SER A 668 -25.52 8.66 -0.75
N LEU A 669 -25.85 9.12 -1.95
CA LEU A 669 -24.99 9.02 -3.14
C LEU A 669 -24.67 10.42 -3.66
N THR A 670 -23.41 10.68 -3.98
CA THR A 670 -22.91 11.94 -4.56
C THR A 670 -21.87 11.63 -5.63
N GLY A 671 -22.15 11.98 -6.88
CA GLY A 671 -21.33 11.73 -8.08
C GLY A 671 -20.24 12.78 -8.23
N GLY A 672 -20.63 14.05 -8.35
CA GLY A 672 -19.69 15.16 -8.31
C GLY A 672 -19.57 15.86 -9.66
N ALA A 673 -18.44 15.74 -10.34
CA ALA A 673 -18.23 16.38 -11.64
C ALA A 673 -17.82 15.33 -12.68
N GLY A 674 -18.51 15.32 -13.81
CA GLY A 674 -18.46 14.29 -14.84
C GLY A 674 -19.85 13.75 -15.10
N ASN A 675 -19.96 12.75 -15.97
CA ASN A 675 -21.23 12.10 -16.27
C ASN A 675 -21.35 10.84 -15.41
N ASP A 676 -22.12 10.93 -14.34
CA ASP A 676 -22.22 9.91 -13.30
C ASP A 676 -23.43 9.00 -13.50
N THR A 677 -23.31 7.75 -13.06
CA THR A 677 -24.39 6.75 -13.13
C THR A 677 -24.71 6.20 -11.75
N TYR A 678 -25.97 6.31 -11.34
CA TYR A 678 -26.48 5.85 -10.06
C TYR A 678 -27.37 4.64 -10.25
N TYR A 679 -27.09 3.54 -9.55
CA TYR A 679 -27.98 2.39 -9.44
C TYR A 679 -28.70 2.45 -8.09
N VAL A 680 -30.01 2.66 -8.14
CA VAL A 680 -30.87 2.86 -6.97
C VAL A 680 -31.90 1.75 -6.87
N THR A 681 -32.01 1.16 -5.69
CA THR A 681 -32.91 0.05 -5.38
C THR A 681 -33.80 0.33 -4.18
N ASN A 682 -33.61 1.46 -3.49
CA ASN A 682 -34.47 1.95 -2.43
C ASN A 682 -35.05 3.33 -2.75
N THR A 683 -36.38 3.45 -2.67
CA THR A 683 -37.12 4.70 -2.88
C THR A 683 -36.75 5.84 -1.92
N SER A 684 -36.10 5.53 -0.80
CA SER A 684 -35.71 6.51 0.23
C SER A 684 -34.25 6.97 0.10
N ASP A 685 -33.49 6.46 -0.87
CA ASP A 685 -32.12 6.90 -1.11
C ASP A 685 -32.07 8.34 -1.59
N THR A 686 -30.98 9.02 -1.23
CA THR A 686 -30.76 10.42 -1.57
C THR A 686 -29.61 10.57 -2.55
N ILE A 687 -29.86 11.22 -3.68
CA ILE A 687 -28.84 11.60 -4.66
C ILE A 687 -28.61 13.11 -4.56
N THR A 688 -27.35 13.51 -4.48
CA THR A 688 -26.95 14.92 -4.48
C THR A 688 -25.99 15.18 -5.62
N GLU A 689 -26.35 16.11 -6.51
CA GLU A 689 -25.53 16.53 -7.63
C GLU A 689 -25.14 18.00 -7.64
N LEU A 690 -24.06 18.31 -8.37
CA LEU A 690 -23.60 19.67 -8.57
C LEU A 690 -24.29 20.33 -9.77
N SER A 691 -24.54 21.64 -9.66
CA SER A 691 -24.95 22.43 -10.83
C SER A 691 -23.84 22.41 -11.87
N ALA A 692 -24.15 21.95 -13.09
CA ALA A 692 -23.18 21.72 -14.17
C ALA A 692 -22.10 20.66 -13.83
N GLY A 693 -22.48 19.62 -13.07
CA GLY A 693 -21.66 18.43 -12.80
C GLY A 693 -21.39 17.62 -14.06
N GLY A 694 -22.41 17.35 -14.86
CA GLY A 694 -22.29 16.72 -16.17
C GLY A 694 -23.67 16.41 -16.75
N THR A 695 -23.81 15.25 -17.37
CA THR A 695 -25.09 14.68 -17.77
C THR A 695 -25.25 13.32 -17.11
N ASP A 696 -26.09 13.29 -16.09
CA ASP A 696 -26.10 12.22 -15.10
C ASP A 696 -27.28 11.27 -15.30
N VAL A 697 -27.13 10.02 -14.87
CA VAL A 697 -28.09 8.94 -15.11
C VAL A 697 -28.45 8.27 -13.80
N VAL A 698 -29.76 8.15 -13.51
CA VAL A 698 -30.27 7.24 -12.48
C VAL A 698 -30.84 6.02 -13.17
N SER A 699 -30.42 4.82 -12.79
CA SER A 699 -31.02 3.55 -13.16
C SER A 699 -31.64 2.90 -11.94
N THR A 700 -32.94 2.60 -12.01
CA THR A 700 -33.72 2.15 -10.86
C THR A 700 -34.57 0.92 -11.18
N ILE A 701 -34.80 0.08 -10.18
CA ILE A 701 -35.76 -1.04 -10.22
C ILE A 701 -36.99 -0.79 -9.32
N VAL A 702 -37.10 0.42 -8.75
CA VAL A 702 -38.18 0.88 -7.88
C VAL A 702 -38.75 2.20 -8.39
N ASN A 703 -39.93 2.58 -7.90
CA ASN A 703 -40.50 3.90 -8.18
C ASN A 703 -39.53 5.01 -7.78
N TYR A 704 -39.26 5.96 -8.66
CA TYR A 704 -38.26 6.99 -8.43
C TYR A 704 -38.64 8.33 -9.07
N THR A 705 -38.40 9.41 -8.32
CA THR A 705 -38.51 10.79 -8.80
C THR A 705 -37.11 11.37 -8.85
N LEU A 706 -36.70 11.92 -10.01
CA LEU A 706 -35.39 12.52 -10.17
C LEU A 706 -35.19 13.69 -9.20
N SER A 707 -34.05 13.69 -8.51
CA SER A 707 -33.60 14.86 -7.76
C SER A 707 -33.17 15.97 -8.72
N ALA A 708 -33.09 17.22 -8.24
CA ALA A 708 -32.60 18.32 -9.06
C ALA A 708 -31.20 18.03 -9.62
N GLN A 709 -30.87 18.61 -10.79
CA GLN A 709 -29.59 18.46 -11.49
C GLN A 709 -29.33 17.09 -12.15
N ILE A 710 -30.28 16.17 -12.15
CA ILE A 710 -30.17 14.91 -12.91
C ILE A 710 -31.00 15.00 -14.18
N GLU A 711 -30.43 14.58 -15.32
CA GLU A 711 -31.10 14.65 -16.62
C GLU A 711 -31.73 13.32 -17.05
N ASN A 712 -31.13 12.16 -16.75
CA ASN A 712 -31.58 10.89 -17.32
C ASN A 712 -32.09 9.91 -16.26
N LEU A 713 -33.17 9.21 -16.57
CA LEU A 713 -33.75 8.13 -15.77
C LEU A 713 -33.91 6.87 -16.62
N ILE A 714 -33.44 5.73 -16.11
CA ILE A 714 -33.59 4.41 -16.71
C ILE A 714 -34.40 3.52 -15.77
N LEU A 715 -35.56 3.07 -16.23
CA LEU A 715 -36.43 2.14 -15.51
C LEU A 715 -36.05 0.71 -15.89
N ALA A 716 -35.54 -0.06 -14.94
CA ALA A 716 -35.00 -1.39 -15.13
C ALA A 716 -35.73 -2.43 -14.26
N GLY A 717 -35.23 -3.67 -14.24
CA GLY A 717 -35.77 -4.75 -13.41
C GLY A 717 -36.82 -5.59 -14.14
N SER A 718 -37.78 -6.13 -13.39
CA SER A 718 -38.81 -7.06 -13.91
C SER A 718 -40.20 -6.77 -13.34
N SER A 719 -40.40 -5.60 -12.77
CA SER A 719 -41.67 -5.17 -12.16
C SER A 719 -42.00 -3.78 -12.70
N ALA A 720 -43.30 -3.52 -12.82
CA ALA A 720 -43.79 -2.21 -13.20
C ALA A 720 -43.35 -1.16 -12.18
N VAL A 721 -42.78 -0.06 -12.67
CA VAL A 721 -42.29 1.07 -11.87
C VAL A 721 -42.77 2.40 -12.42
N ILE A 722 -42.81 3.40 -11.53
CA ILE A 722 -43.12 4.79 -11.87
C ILE A 722 -41.82 5.57 -11.89
N GLY A 723 -41.47 6.13 -13.04
CA GLY A 723 -40.36 7.07 -13.21
C GLY A 723 -40.87 8.49 -13.41
N GLN A 724 -40.48 9.39 -12.52
CA GLN A 724 -40.83 10.81 -12.60
C GLN A 724 -39.57 11.65 -12.82
N GLY A 725 -39.64 12.60 -13.75
CA GLY A 725 -38.63 13.61 -14.02
C GLY A 725 -38.51 14.66 -12.92
N ASN A 726 -37.86 15.76 -13.24
CA ASN A 726 -37.76 16.96 -12.44
C ASN A 726 -38.13 18.18 -13.32
N THR A 727 -37.59 19.37 -13.05
CA THR A 727 -37.91 20.57 -13.84
C THR A 727 -36.91 20.84 -14.98
N LEU A 728 -36.03 19.88 -15.29
CA LEU A 728 -35.05 19.95 -16.36
C LEU A 728 -35.59 19.24 -17.60
N ASN A 729 -34.85 19.30 -18.71
CA ASN A 729 -35.15 18.48 -19.87
C ASN A 729 -34.69 17.04 -19.59
N ASN A 730 -35.62 16.17 -19.20
CA ASN A 730 -35.33 14.81 -18.78
C ASN A 730 -35.43 13.81 -19.93
N ALA A 731 -34.55 12.80 -19.92
CA ALA A 731 -34.67 11.63 -20.77
C ALA A 731 -35.02 10.41 -19.91
N ILE A 732 -36.26 9.93 -19.98
CA ILE A 732 -36.76 8.77 -19.23
C ILE A 732 -36.91 7.60 -20.20
N THR A 733 -36.19 6.52 -19.97
CA THR A 733 -36.20 5.32 -20.82
C THR A 733 -36.48 4.07 -20.01
N VAL A 734 -37.36 3.21 -20.49
CA VAL A 734 -37.61 1.89 -19.93
C VAL A 734 -36.71 0.85 -20.60
N ALA A 735 -36.13 -0.01 -19.77
CA ALA A 735 -35.28 -1.13 -20.15
C ALA A 735 -35.84 -2.49 -19.69
N ASN A 736 -36.95 -2.49 -18.96
CA ASN A 736 -37.66 -3.71 -18.58
C ASN A 736 -38.79 -4.04 -19.59
N THR A 737 -39.55 -5.10 -19.34
CA THR A 737 -40.66 -5.55 -20.21
C THR A 737 -42.03 -5.45 -19.54
N SER A 738 -42.13 -4.63 -18.49
CA SER A 738 -43.33 -4.43 -17.67
C SER A 738 -44.11 -3.24 -18.20
N ASN A 739 -45.31 -3.02 -17.64
CA ASN A 739 -46.14 -1.86 -17.98
C ASN A 739 -45.77 -0.71 -17.03
N ASP A 740 -44.85 0.14 -17.43
CA ASP A 740 -44.31 1.22 -16.62
C ASP A 740 -45.09 2.53 -16.80
N THR A 741 -44.87 3.48 -15.88
CA THR A 741 -45.41 4.83 -16.00
C THR A 741 -44.27 5.84 -15.99
N LEU A 742 -44.17 6.65 -17.04
CA LEU A 742 -43.17 7.70 -17.22
C LEU A 742 -43.87 9.06 -17.10
N ILE A 743 -43.34 9.95 -16.26
CA ILE A 743 -43.88 11.29 -16.03
C ILE A 743 -42.75 12.29 -16.27
N GLY A 744 -42.83 13.12 -17.31
CA GLY A 744 -41.80 14.13 -17.63
C GLY A 744 -41.72 15.26 -16.59
N ASP A 745 -42.85 15.61 -16.00
CA ASP A 745 -43.05 16.76 -15.11
C ASP A 745 -42.96 18.12 -15.81
N ALA A 746 -41.81 18.79 -15.82
CA ALA A 746 -41.68 20.07 -16.49
C ALA A 746 -40.34 20.23 -17.20
N GLY A 747 -40.34 20.86 -18.38
CA GLY A 747 -39.16 20.88 -19.24
C GLY A 747 -39.45 20.25 -20.59
N VAL A 748 -38.47 20.23 -21.49
CA VAL A 748 -38.60 19.56 -22.78
C VAL A 748 -38.11 18.13 -22.63
N ASP A 749 -39.03 17.21 -22.40
CA ASP A 749 -38.74 15.84 -21.99
C ASP A 749 -38.71 14.86 -23.17
N THR A 750 -38.01 13.75 -22.99
CA THR A 750 -38.02 12.59 -23.89
C THR A 750 -38.39 11.35 -23.10
N LEU A 751 -39.57 10.79 -23.37
CA LEU A 751 -40.12 9.62 -22.69
C LEU A 751 -40.13 8.43 -23.65
N LYS A 752 -39.53 7.31 -23.24
CA LYS A 752 -39.41 6.09 -24.05
C LYS A 752 -39.85 4.82 -23.29
N GLY A 753 -40.99 4.23 -23.67
CA GLY A 753 -41.63 3.07 -23.02
C GLY A 753 -40.99 1.71 -23.35
N GLY A 754 -40.39 1.55 -24.53
CA GLY A 754 -39.63 0.35 -24.85
C GLY A 754 -40.48 -0.89 -25.14
N THR A 755 -40.75 -1.74 -24.15
CA THR A 755 -41.61 -2.91 -24.35
C THR A 755 -42.55 -3.07 -23.18
N GLY A 756 -43.82 -3.33 -23.43
CA GLY A 756 -44.83 -3.32 -22.38
C GLY A 756 -45.99 -2.43 -22.81
N ASN A 757 -47.06 -2.40 -22.02
CA ASN A 757 -48.13 -1.44 -22.24
C ASN A 757 -47.88 -0.26 -21.31
N ASP A 758 -47.09 0.69 -21.74
CA ASP A 758 -46.58 1.78 -20.94
C ASP A 758 -47.51 2.99 -20.94
N THR A 759 -47.43 3.81 -19.89
CA THR A 759 -48.13 5.09 -19.79
C THR A 759 -47.12 6.22 -19.77
N LEU A 760 -47.11 7.05 -20.82
CA LEU A 760 -46.19 8.18 -20.97
C LEU A 760 -46.96 9.49 -20.77
N ILE A 761 -46.60 10.23 -19.72
CA ILE A 761 -47.24 11.49 -19.33
C ILE A 761 -46.24 12.63 -19.54
N SER A 762 -46.50 13.49 -20.52
CA SER A 762 -45.69 14.68 -20.88
C SER A 762 -45.35 15.55 -19.66
N GLY A 763 -46.35 15.99 -18.89
CA GLY A 763 -46.12 16.89 -17.75
C GLY A 763 -46.69 16.46 -16.39
N LEU A 764 -46.82 17.45 -15.49
CA LEU A 764 -47.31 17.25 -14.11
C LEU A 764 -48.69 16.57 -14.06
N VAL A 765 -48.79 15.51 -13.26
CA VAL A 765 -50.07 14.84 -12.92
C VAL A 765 -51.01 15.72 -12.08
N SER A 766 -50.48 16.72 -11.38
CA SER A 766 -51.26 17.72 -10.63
C SER A 766 -51.42 19.00 -11.45
N ASP A 767 -52.45 19.03 -12.29
CA ASP A 767 -52.79 20.07 -13.27
C ASP A 767 -53.14 21.44 -12.63
N THR A 768 -52.12 22.10 -12.05
CA THR A 768 -52.24 23.43 -11.44
C THR A 768 -51.34 24.47 -12.10
N ALA A 769 -50.38 24.04 -12.92
CA ALA A 769 -49.52 24.91 -13.72
C ALA A 769 -49.44 24.33 -15.14
N ALA A 770 -49.76 25.15 -16.15
CA ALA A 770 -49.62 24.76 -17.54
C ALA A 770 -48.12 24.70 -17.89
N ASP A 771 -47.58 23.50 -18.07
CA ASP A 771 -46.41 23.34 -18.92
C ASP A 771 -46.86 23.38 -20.38
N THR A 772 -46.11 24.11 -21.19
CA THR A 772 -46.31 24.23 -22.65
C THR A 772 -45.06 23.82 -23.40
N SER A 773 -44.16 23.06 -22.76
CA SER A 773 -43.05 22.40 -23.41
C SER A 773 -43.53 21.51 -24.56
N ALA A 774 -42.56 21.05 -25.36
CA ALA A 774 -42.81 20.25 -26.54
C ALA A 774 -42.08 18.92 -26.34
N ASP A 775 -42.76 17.97 -25.71
CA ASP A 775 -42.14 16.73 -25.27
C ASP A 775 -42.13 15.68 -26.39
N LEU A 776 -41.15 14.78 -26.36
CA LEU A 776 -41.05 13.65 -27.27
C LEU A 776 -41.47 12.37 -26.56
N LEU A 777 -42.54 11.74 -27.00
CA LEU A 777 -43.05 10.50 -26.42
C LEU A 777 -42.95 9.35 -27.45
N ALA A 778 -42.39 8.22 -27.03
CA ALA A 778 -42.29 7.00 -27.84
C ALA A 778 -42.57 5.76 -26.97
N GLY A 779 -43.70 5.11 -27.19
CA GLY A 779 -44.13 3.89 -26.49
C GLY A 779 -43.30 2.67 -26.92
N ASP A 780 -43.00 2.59 -28.22
CA ASP A 780 -42.35 1.45 -28.87
C ASP A 780 -43.28 0.21 -28.84
N PHE A 781 -42.86 -0.97 -28.35
CA PHE A 781 -43.67 -2.18 -28.51
C PHE A 781 -44.65 -2.39 -27.35
N GLY A 782 -45.92 -2.52 -27.69
CA GLY A 782 -47.02 -2.84 -26.81
C GLY A 782 -48.16 -1.86 -27.03
N ASN A 783 -49.19 -1.94 -26.21
CA ASN A 783 -50.33 -1.04 -26.32
C ASN A 783 -50.14 0.12 -25.36
N ASP A 784 -49.58 1.21 -25.86
CA ASP A 784 -49.13 2.34 -25.06
C ASP A 784 -50.18 3.43 -24.93
N THR A 785 -50.13 4.15 -23.82
CA THR A 785 -51.01 5.30 -23.55
C THR A 785 -50.19 6.57 -23.41
N TYR A 786 -50.44 7.52 -24.31
CA TYR A 786 -49.82 8.84 -24.35
C TYR A 786 -50.73 9.88 -23.73
N VAL A 787 -50.34 10.49 -22.62
CA VAL A 787 -51.06 11.60 -21.99
C VAL A 787 -50.31 12.89 -22.30
N ILE A 788 -50.85 13.67 -23.24
CA ILE A 788 -50.26 14.93 -23.68
C ILE A 788 -50.97 16.12 -23.05
N ASN A 789 -50.21 17.13 -22.64
CA ASN A 789 -50.70 18.38 -22.06
C ASN A 789 -50.49 19.58 -23.00
N SER A 790 -49.74 19.40 -24.10
CA SER A 790 -49.41 20.42 -25.07
C SER A 790 -49.65 19.92 -26.49
N THR A 791 -50.21 20.77 -27.36
CA THR A 791 -50.33 20.44 -28.79
C THR A 791 -49.00 20.48 -29.52
N SER A 792 -47.90 20.85 -28.84
CA SER A 792 -46.54 20.82 -29.39
C SER A 792 -45.84 19.49 -29.12
N ASP A 793 -46.43 18.61 -28.32
CA ASP A 793 -45.87 17.29 -28.03
C ASP A 793 -45.83 16.44 -29.31
N VAL A 794 -44.76 15.67 -29.44
CA VAL A 794 -44.49 14.82 -30.59
C VAL A 794 -44.53 13.37 -30.15
N ILE A 795 -45.48 12.60 -30.70
CA ILE A 795 -45.53 11.16 -30.52
C ILE A 795 -44.84 10.49 -31.71
N THR A 796 -43.95 9.55 -31.43
CA THR A 796 -43.28 8.71 -32.45
C THR A 796 -43.62 7.25 -32.20
N GLU A 797 -44.31 6.64 -33.16
CA GLU A 797 -44.64 5.20 -33.12
C GLU A 797 -44.06 4.41 -34.29
N ALA A 798 -43.68 3.17 -34.01
CA ALA A 798 -43.20 2.23 -35.02
C ALA A 798 -44.37 1.49 -35.69
N THR A 799 -44.17 1.02 -36.92
CA THR A 799 -45.22 0.23 -37.60
C THR A 799 -45.43 -1.10 -36.89
N SER A 800 -46.69 -1.44 -36.56
CA SER A 800 -47.08 -2.70 -35.89
C SER A 800 -46.52 -2.88 -34.48
N ALA A 801 -46.39 -1.79 -33.73
CA ALA A 801 -45.84 -1.80 -32.38
C ALA A 801 -46.90 -2.14 -31.31
N GLY A 802 -48.17 -1.83 -31.56
CA GLY A 802 -49.31 -2.35 -30.80
C GLY A 802 -50.60 -1.70 -31.23
N THR A 803 -51.51 -1.46 -30.29
CA THR A 803 -52.71 -0.66 -30.47
C THR A 803 -52.72 0.44 -29.43
N ASP A 804 -52.41 1.64 -29.88
CA ASP A 804 -51.98 2.73 -29.00
C ASP A 804 -53.06 3.80 -28.82
N LEU A 805 -53.00 4.54 -27.71
CA LEU A 805 -53.99 5.54 -27.33
C LEU A 805 -53.33 6.88 -27.01
N VAL A 806 -53.77 7.95 -27.68
CA VAL A 806 -53.50 9.33 -27.27
C VAL A 806 -54.66 9.88 -26.45
N PHE A 807 -54.36 10.29 -25.23
CA PHE A 807 -55.24 11.07 -24.38
C PHE A 807 -54.79 12.54 -24.38
N VAL A 808 -55.61 13.40 -24.97
CA VAL A 808 -55.30 14.84 -25.09
C VAL A 808 -55.87 15.59 -23.88
N ASN A 809 -55.03 15.78 -22.86
CA ASN A 809 -55.37 16.45 -21.60
C ASN A 809 -55.00 17.95 -21.61
N VAL A 810 -55.73 18.74 -22.38
CA VAL A 810 -55.48 20.18 -22.54
C VAL A 810 -56.53 21.03 -21.80
N SER A 811 -56.51 21.15 -20.46
CA SER A 811 -57.19 22.30 -19.81
C SER A 811 -56.93 22.48 -18.31
N ALA A 812 -56.71 23.74 -17.88
CA ALA A 812 -57.36 24.28 -16.68
C ALA A 812 -57.35 25.82 -16.47
N ASN A 813 -57.16 26.71 -17.47
CA ASN A 813 -57.15 28.16 -17.17
C ASN A 813 -57.84 29.08 -18.19
N GLY A 814 -59.18 28.98 -18.31
CA GLY A 814 -60.10 30.12 -18.57
C GLY A 814 -59.85 31.04 -19.77
N THR A 815 -58.90 30.69 -20.63
CA THR A 815 -58.47 31.38 -21.84
C THR A 815 -58.20 30.29 -22.85
N PRO A 816 -58.72 30.39 -24.08
CA PRO A 816 -58.67 29.30 -25.05
C PRO A 816 -57.23 29.05 -25.50
N ALA A 817 -56.57 28.10 -24.84
CA ALA A 817 -55.42 27.38 -25.35
C ALA A 817 -55.96 25.97 -25.60
N VAL A 818 -56.45 25.58 -26.78
CA VAL A 818 -55.98 25.84 -28.14
C VAL A 818 -57.20 25.88 -29.08
N VAL A 819 -57.34 26.94 -29.88
CA VAL A 819 -58.19 26.89 -31.10
C VAL A 819 -57.33 26.21 -32.17
N GLY A 820 -57.35 24.89 -32.22
CA GLY A 820 -56.51 24.10 -33.12
C GLY A 820 -56.91 22.63 -33.12
N THR A 821 -56.53 21.94 -34.19
CA THR A 821 -56.84 20.53 -34.42
C THR A 821 -55.62 19.68 -34.04
N TYR A 822 -55.79 18.69 -33.16
CA TYR A 822 -54.73 17.71 -32.90
C TYR A 822 -54.72 16.66 -34.01
N LEU A 823 -53.54 16.39 -34.57
CA LEU A 823 -53.35 15.39 -35.60
C LEU A 823 -52.82 14.11 -34.94
N LEU A 824 -53.52 12.99 -35.10
CA LEU A 824 -53.07 11.70 -34.61
C LEU A 824 -51.73 11.35 -35.25
N ALA A 825 -50.73 11.03 -34.42
CA ALA A 825 -49.42 10.63 -34.92
C ALA A 825 -49.54 9.40 -35.82
N ALA A 826 -48.64 9.27 -36.80
CA ALA A 826 -48.62 8.09 -37.65
C ALA A 826 -48.41 6.82 -36.81
N ASN A 827 -49.09 5.74 -37.19
CA ASN A 827 -49.06 4.44 -36.51
C ASN A 827 -49.79 4.38 -35.16
N VAL A 828 -50.48 5.43 -34.72
CA VAL A 828 -51.34 5.37 -33.53
C VAL A 828 -52.81 5.19 -33.94
N GLU A 829 -53.52 4.27 -33.31
CA GLU A 829 -54.90 3.91 -33.70
C GLU A 829 -55.96 4.71 -32.97
N ASN A 830 -55.77 5.06 -31.69
CA ASN A 830 -56.85 5.60 -30.86
C ASN A 830 -56.54 7.00 -30.33
N MET A 831 -57.58 7.84 -30.25
CA MET A 831 -57.53 9.17 -29.65
C MET A 831 -58.76 9.44 -28.79
N VAL A 832 -58.54 10.02 -27.61
CA VAL A 832 -59.59 10.55 -26.74
C VAL A 832 -59.27 11.99 -26.37
N LEU A 833 -60.23 12.89 -26.56
CA LEU A 833 -60.10 14.30 -26.22
C LEU A 833 -60.71 14.56 -24.83
N GLY A 834 -59.98 15.24 -23.93
CA GLY A 834 -60.62 15.77 -22.72
C GLY A 834 -59.82 15.83 -21.42
N THR A 835 -60.48 16.32 -20.37
CA THR A 835 -59.91 16.64 -19.05
C THR A 835 -60.45 15.70 -17.97
N THR A 836 -60.09 14.43 -18.02
CA THR A 836 -60.42 13.57 -16.89
C THR A 836 -59.34 13.80 -15.84
N GLY A 837 -59.68 14.52 -14.76
CA GLY A 837 -58.77 14.81 -13.66
C GLY A 837 -57.96 13.57 -13.29
N GLY A 838 -56.64 13.73 -13.25
CA GLY A 838 -55.60 12.70 -13.28
C GLY A 838 -55.64 11.64 -12.19
N THR A 839 -56.74 10.90 -12.07
CA THR A 839 -56.95 9.80 -11.12
C THR A 839 -57.86 8.70 -11.68
N ALA A 840 -58.73 8.99 -12.66
CA ALA A 840 -59.59 7.98 -13.27
C ALA A 840 -58.83 7.06 -14.26
N VAL A 841 -57.80 7.56 -14.95
CA VAL A 841 -56.90 6.75 -15.79
C VAL A 841 -55.90 5.95 -14.94
N LEU A 842 -55.55 6.47 -13.75
CA LEU A 842 -54.55 5.85 -12.86
C LEU A 842 -55.07 4.64 -12.06
N ASN A 843 -56.39 4.44 -11.96
CA ASN A 843 -56.98 3.41 -11.08
C ASN A 843 -57.39 2.14 -11.80
N ASN A 844 -56.81 1.87 -12.97
CA ASN A 844 -57.00 0.61 -13.68
C ASN A 844 -55.80 -0.33 -13.50
N SER A 845 -55.40 -0.54 -12.24
CA SER A 845 -54.41 -1.51 -11.74
C SER A 845 -54.78 -2.99 -12.02
N GLY A 846 -55.53 -3.31 -13.07
CA GLY A 846 -56.04 -4.67 -13.25
C GLY A 846 -56.66 -5.06 -14.59
N VAL A 847 -56.50 -4.28 -15.67
CA VAL A 847 -57.02 -4.71 -16.98
C VAL A 847 -55.86 -4.89 -17.95
N GLY A 848 -55.30 -6.10 -17.93
CA GLY A 848 -54.36 -6.61 -18.94
C GLY A 848 -55.06 -6.93 -20.27
N SER A 849 -55.80 -5.97 -20.79
CA SER A 849 -56.36 -5.95 -22.13
C SER A 849 -56.51 -4.47 -22.44
N GLY A 850 -55.89 -4.03 -23.54
CA GLY A 850 -55.92 -2.63 -23.97
C GLY A 850 -57.31 -2.04 -23.80
N ILE A 851 -57.36 -0.74 -23.50
CA ILE A 851 -58.60 0.03 -23.57
C ILE A 851 -59.09 -0.12 -25.01
N ASP A 852 -59.88 -1.17 -25.22
CA ASP A 852 -60.67 -1.34 -26.41
C ASP A 852 -61.59 -0.15 -26.37
N ALA A 853 -61.42 0.74 -27.34
CA ALA A 853 -62.21 1.95 -27.39
C ALA A 853 -63.72 1.64 -27.48
N THR A 854 -64.11 0.40 -27.83
CA THR A 854 -65.50 -0.08 -27.68
C THR A 854 -65.97 -0.20 -26.21
N THR A 855 -65.06 -0.49 -25.26
CA THR A 855 -65.32 -0.47 -23.81
C THR A 855 -65.19 0.92 -23.19
N ALA A 856 -64.40 1.80 -23.81
CA ALA A 856 -64.37 3.23 -23.48
C ALA A 856 -65.69 3.89 -23.90
N ALA A 857 -66.18 3.69 -25.12
CA ALA A 857 -67.45 4.25 -25.63
C ALA A 857 -68.64 3.99 -24.69
N GLY A 858 -68.73 2.78 -24.11
CA GLY A 858 -69.77 2.42 -23.16
C GLY A 858 -69.60 2.99 -21.74
N ASN A 859 -68.43 3.56 -21.42
CA ASN A 859 -68.07 4.12 -20.12
C ASN A 859 -67.61 5.59 -20.16
N VAL A 860 -67.50 6.22 -21.34
CA VAL A 860 -67.23 7.65 -21.53
C VAL A 860 -68.51 8.42 -21.23
N SER A 861 -68.92 8.39 -19.97
CA SER A 861 -69.88 9.33 -19.44
C SER A 861 -69.17 10.68 -19.33
N ASP A 862 -69.47 11.58 -20.26
CA ASP A 862 -69.12 13.01 -20.31
C ASP A 862 -67.72 13.34 -19.80
N VAL A 863 -66.73 13.37 -20.69
CA VAL A 863 -65.47 14.03 -20.39
C VAL A 863 -65.74 15.52 -20.16
N ALA A 864 -65.63 15.96 -18.91
CA ALA A 864 -66.17 17.22 -18.37
C ALA A 864 -65.65 18.55 -18.97
N SER A 865 -64.79 18.50 -19.98
CA SER A 865 -64.36 19.71 -20.70
C SER A 865 -65.44 20.13 -21.69
N THR A 866 -65.99 21.33 -21.49
CA THR A 866 -66.95 21.95 -22.43
C THR A 866 -66.25 22.75 -23.54
N ASN A 867 -64.92 22.76 -23.58
CA ASN A 867 -64.17 23.46 -24.62
C ASN A 867 -64.01 22.55 -25.84
N ALA A 868 -64.35 23.06 -27.02
CA ALA A 868 -64.15 22.36 -28.29
C ALA A 868 -62.65 22.07 -28.51
N ILE A 869 -62.30 20.79 -28.57
CA ILE A 869 -61.00 20.29 -29.04
C ILE A 869 -61.28 19.55 -30.36
N ASN A 870 -60.54 19.87 -31.42
CA ASN A 870 -60.75 19.22 -32.73
C ASN A 870 -59.70 18.13 -32.96
N ALA A 871 -60.06 17.11 -33.74
CA ALA A 871 -59.18 15.98 -34.05
C ALA A 871 -59.11 15.67 -35.55
N THR A 872 -57.98 15.13 -35.97
CA THR A 872 -57.80 14.53 -37.29
C THR A 872 -57.06 13.21 -37.14
N GLY A 873 -57.63 12.13 -37.66
CA GLY A 873 -56.97 10.83 -37.73
C GLY A 873 -55.88 10.77 -38.80
N ASN A 874 -55.23 9.63 -38.89
CA ASN A 874 -54.12 9.36 -39.79
C ASN A 874 -54.56 8.48 -40.98
N VAL A 875 -53.74 7.52 -41.40
CA VAL A 875 -54.01 6.62 -42.54
C VAL A 875 -54.45 5.21 -42.12
N LEU A 876 -54.54 4.96 -40.81
CA LEU A 876 -54.99 3.71 -40.20
C LEU A 876 -56.47 3.78 -39.88
N ASP A 877 -57.06 2.63 -39.58
CA ASP A 877 -58.39 2.54 -39.00
C ASP A 877 -58.36 3.14 -37.59
N ASN A 878 -58.88 4.36 -37.44
CA ASN A 878 -58.78 5.10 -36.19
C ASN A 878 -60.05 5.00 -35.34
N TYR A 879 -59.89 5.00 -34.01
CA TYR A 879 -60.99 5.30 -33.09
C TYR A 879 -60.78 6.66 -32.45
N ILE A 880 -61.67 7.61 -32.71
CA ILE A 880 -61.56 8.98 -32.20
C ILE A 880 -62.81 9.33 -31.41
N ALA A 881 -62.64 9.66 -30.13
CA ALA A 881 -63.72 10.15 -29.26
C ALA A 881 -63.50 11.61 -28.85
N GLY A 882 -64.52 12.44 -29.08
CA GLY A 882 -64.61 13.82 -28.67
C GLY A 882 -64.94 14.00 -27.18
N ASN A 883 -65.18 15.25 -26.79
CA ASN A 883 -65.49 15.66 -25.42
C ASN A 883 -66.93 16.21 -25.32
N ALA A 884 -67.22 17.03 -24.30
CA ALA A 884 -68.54 17.64 -24.13
C ALA A 884 -68.68 19.02 -24.83
N GLY A 885 -67.70 19.41 -25.66
CA GLY A 885 -67.73 20.62 -26.47
C GLY A 885 -68.01 20.30 -27.94
N ALA A 886 -68.44 21.29 -28.72
CA ALA A 886 -68.70 21.12 -30.16
C ALA A 886 -67.40 20.81 -30.94
N ASN A 887 -67.15 19.54 -31.23
CA ASN A 887 -65.94 19.02 -31.85
C ASN A 887 -66.07 18.98 -33.38
N ILE A 888 -64.96 19.25 -34.06
CA ILE A 888 -64.79 18.91 -35.48
C ILE A 888 -63.81 17.73 -35.55
N ILE A 889 -64.29 16.60 -36.06
CA ILE A 889 -63.54 15.33 -36.13
C ILE A 889 -63.41 14.92 -37.59
N TYR A 890 -62.17 14.74 -38.04
CA TYR A 890 -61.82 14.19 -39.35
C TYR A 890 -61.28 12.78 -39.16
N GLY A 891 -61.91 11.77 -39.77
CA GLY A 891 -61.49 10.37 -39.64
C GLY A 891 -60.10 10.10 -40.23
N GLY A 892 -59.80 10.72 -41.37
CA GLY A 892 -58.52 10.49 -42.03
C GLY A 892 -58.69 9.63 -43.29
N SER A 893 -57.77 8.70 -43.51
CA SER A 893 -57.95 7.57 -44.41
C SER A 893 -57.96 6.31 -43.57
N GLY A 894 -58.84 5.35 -43.85
CA GLY A 894 -59.00 4.19 -42.97
C GLY A 894 -60.48 3.90 -42.78
N ALA A 895 -60.79 2.77 -42.16
CA ALA A 895 -62.13 2.45 -41.68
C ALA A 895 -62.27 2.97 -40.26
N ASP A 896 -62.65 4.23 -40.13
CA ASP A 896 -62.57 4.96 -38.87
C ASP A 896 -63.87 4.87 -38.06
N HIS A 897 -63.75 4.94 -36.74
CA HIS A 897 -64.83 5.02 -35.77
C HIS A 897 -64.78 6.38 -35.08
N LEU A 898 -65.73 7.26 -35.40
CA LEU A 898 -65.77 8.63 -34.91
C LEU A 898 -66.94 8.79 -33.93
N TYR A 899 -66.64 9.27 -32.72
CA TYR A 899 -67.61 9.56 -31.69
C TYR A 899 -67.53 11.04 -31.29
N GLY A 900 -68.59 11.82 -31.49
CA GLY A 900 -68.65 13.25 -31.17
C GLY A 900 -68.69 13.50 -29.66
N GLY A 901 -69.62 12.86 -28.97
CA GLY A 901 -69.77 12.96 -27.52
C GLY A 901 -71.00 13.77 -27.15
N ALA A 902 -70.81 14.86 -26.44
CA ALA A 902 -71.88 15.82 -26.18
C ALA A 902 -71.49 17.16 -26.79
N GLY A 903 -72.44 17.90 -27.36
CA GLY A 903 -72.13 19.10 -28.12
C GLY A 903 -72.75 19.05 -29.50
N ASN A 904 -72.55 20.10 -30.29
CA ASN A 904 -73.00 20.10 -31.68
C ASN A 904 -71.79 19.79 -32.54
N ASP A 905 -71.61 18.52 -32.86
CA ASP A 905 -70.38 18.00 -33.44
C ASP A 905 -70.46 17.96 -34.97
N THR A 906 -69.30 17.99 -35.61
CA THR A 906 -69.18 17.82 -37.06
C THR A 906 -68.19 16.72 -37.37
N LEU A 907 -68.70 15.62 -37.94
CA LEU A 907 -67.95 14.41 -38.22
C LEU A 907 -67.75 14.27 -39.74
N TYR A 908 -66.50 14.14 -40.16
CA TYR A 908 -66.08 13.93 -41.54
C TYR A 908 -65.42 12.57 -41.71
N ASP A 909 -65.87 11.81 -42.70
CA ASP A 909 -65.30 10.52 -43.13
C ASP A 909 -63.91 10.62 -43.83
N GLY A 910 -63.26 11.80 -43.84
CA GLY A 910 -62.07 12.12 -44.66
C GLY A 910 -61.20 13.30 -44.16
N ILE A 911 -60.21 13.74 -44.95
CA ILE A 911 -59.01 14.50 -44.50
C ILE A 911 -59.04 16.06 -44.49
N SER A 912 -60.06 16.80 -44.96
CA SER A 912 -59.87 18.28 -45.11
C SER A 912 -61.00 19.23 -44.68
N ALA A 913 -60.56 20.26 -43.94
CA ALA A 913 -61.26 21.46 -43.46
C ALA A 913 -61.11 22.71 -44.34
N THR A 914 -60.47 22.65 -45.52
CA THR A 914 -60.26 23.86 -46.33
C THR A 914 -61.50 24.20 -47.17
N VAL A 915 -62.01 25.42 -46.96
CA VAL A 915 -63.20 26.03 -47.60
C VAL A 915 -63.08 26.23 -49.13
N ALA A 916 -62.05 25.65 -49.77
CA ALA A 916 -61.80 25.76 -51.21
C ALA A 916 -61.83 24.42 -51.97
N ASP A 917 -61.94 23.29 -51.27
CA ASP A 917 -62.21 21.97 -51.85
C ASP A 917 -63.21 21.24 -50.95
N ILE A 918 -64.47 21.63 -51.11
CA ILE A 918 -65.63 20.93 -50.56
C ILE A 918 -65.68 19.57 -51.29
N PHE A 919 -64.97 18.60 -50.73
CA PHE A 919 -64.96 17.15 -50.99
C PHE A 919 -64.17 16.60 -52.20
N PRO A 920 -62.85 16.34 -52.07
CA PRO A 920 -62.26 15.22 -52.81
C PRO A 920 -62.69 13.92 -52.13
N ALA A 921 -63.37 13.05 -52.88
CA ALA A 921 -63.68 11.69 -52.45
C ALA A 921 -62.42 10.99 -51.90
N ASN A 922 -62.57 10.25 -50.81
CA ASN A 922 -61.69 9.13 -50.53
C ASN A 922 -61.62 8.29 -51.82
N THR A 923 -60.48 8.30 -52.51
CA THR A 923 -60.33 7.62 -53.80
C THR A 923 -60.30 6.08 -53.68
N SER A 924 -60.39 5.54 -52.46
CA SER A 924 -60.42 4.11 -52.15
C SER A 924 -61.79 3.72 -51.58
N ALA A 925 -62.66 3.17 -52.44
CA ALA A 925 -63.98 2.64 -52.08
C ALA A 925 -63.97 1.38 -51.16
N ALA A 926 -62.90 1.18 -50.39
CA ALA A 926 -62.64 -0.04 -49.60
C ALA A 926 -62.60 0.20 -48.07
N PHE A 927 -62.70 1.44 -47.61
CA PHE A 927 -62.66 1.77 -46.19
C PHE A 927 -64.01 2.37 -45.77
N PHE A 928 -64.63 1.80 -44.74
CA PHE A 928 -66.00 2.13 -44.33
C PHE A 928 -65.96 2.67 -42.91
N ASN A 929 -66.46 3.87 -42.72
CA ASN A 929 -66.42 4.55 -41.43
C ASN A 929 -67.70 4.29 -40.62
N THR A 930 -67.59 4.31 -39.29
CA THR A 930 -68.71 4.36 -38.36
C THR A 930 -68.71 5.71 -37.66
N MET A 931 -69.79 6.47 -37.75
CA MET A 931 -69.91 7.78 -37.13
C MET A 931 -71.11 7.83 -36.17
N ASP A 932 -70.90 8.37 -34.97
CA ASP A 932 -71.92 8.60 -33.93
C ASP A 932 -71.64 9.97 -33.28
N GLY A 933 -72.54 10.93 -33.48
CA GLY A 933 -72.44 12.29 -32.96
C GLY A 933 -72.70 12.36 -31.46
N GLY A 934 -73.64 11.55 -30.96
CA GLY A 934 -73.99 11.52 -29.55
C GLY A 934 -75.03 12.59 -29.22
N ASN A 935 -74.91 13.26 -28.07
CA ASN A 935 -75.94 14.22 -27.64
C ASN A 935 -75.69 15.62 -28.19
N GLY A 936 -76.60 16.13 -29.02
CA GLY A 936 -76.64 17.51 -29.48
C GLY A 936 -77.08 17.55 -30.93
N SER A 937 -76.96 18.71 -31.61
CA SER A 937 -77.31 18.80 -33.03
C SER A 937 -76.07 18.57 -33.88
N ASP A 938 -75.96 17.37 -34.44
CA ASP A 938 -74.74 16.89 -35.08
C ASP A 938 -74.83 16.92 -36.60
N THR A 939 -73.67 17.06 -37.25
CA THR A 939 -73.56 17.10 -38.71
C THR A 939 -72.55 16.08 -39.21
N TYR A 940 -73.01 15.17 -40.06
CA TYR A 940 -72.22 14.12 -40.69
C TYR A 940 -71.99 14.44 -42.16
N TYR A 941 -70.75 14.24 -42.63
CA TYR A 941 -70.41 14.33 -44.06
C TYR A 941 -69.98 12.96 -44.58
N VAL A 942 -70.71 12.46 -45.59
CA VAL A 942 -70.52 11.13 -46.16
C VAL A 942 -70.13 11.21 -47.63
N THR A 943 -69.00 10.59 -47.97
CA THR A 943 -68.43 10.56 -49.32
C THR A 943 -68.27 9.14 -49.87
N VAL A 944 -68.46 8.09 -49.05
CA VAL A 944 -68.39 6.68 -49.46
C VAL A 944 -69.71 5.95 -49.18
N THR A 945 -70.17 5.10 -50.11
CA THR A 945 -71.52 4.48 -50.08
C THR A 945 -71.78 3.53 -48.90
N ASN A 946 -70.74 3.16 -48.16
CA ASN A 946 -70.79 2.12 -47.14
C ASN A 946 -70.47 2.64 -45.74
N ASP A 947 -70.28 3.94 -45.58
CA ASP A 947 -70.17 4.55 -44.24
C ASP A 947 -71.49 4.36 -43.48
N VAL A 948 -71.38 4.06 -42.19
CA VAL A 948 -72.50 3.80 -41.31
C VAL A 948 -72.61 4.95 -40.31
N ILE A 949 -73.77 5.56 -40.26
CA ILE A 949 -74.14 6.48 -39.18
C ILE A 949 -75.01 5.72 -38.20
N SER A 950 -74.61 5.76 -36.94
CA SER A 950 -75.31 5.13 -35.83
C SER A 950 -75.45 6.14 -34.71
N ASP A 951 -76.16 7.23 -34.99
CA ASP A 951 -76.41 8.29 -34.02
C ASP A 951 -77.22 7.74 -32.84
N THR A 952 -76.57 7.61 -31.68
CA THR A 952 -77.17 7.13 -30.44
C THR A 952 -77.70 8.26 -29.55
N GLY A 953 -77.58 9.51 -30.01
CA GLY A 953 -78.11 10.70 -29.39
C GLY A 953 -79.60 10.63 -29.09
N THR A 954 -80.00 11.33 -28.03
CA THR A 954 -81.43 11.43 -27.66
C THR A 954 -81.97 12.86 -27.68
N THR A 955 -81.11 13.83 -27.98
CA THR A 955 -81.43 15.26 -27.99
C THR A 955 -80.73 15.94 -29.14
N GLY A 956 -81.42 16.77 -29.91
CA GLY A 956 -80.77 17.46 -31.02
C GLY A 956 -81.59 17.50 -32.27
N THR A 957 -80.91 17.78 -33.38
CA THR A 957 -81.45 17.64 -34.74
C THR A 957 -80.25 17.39 -35.63
N ASP A 958 -80.22 16.22 -36.22
CA ASP A 958 -79.02 15.64 -36.78
C ASP A 958 -79.12 15.61 -38.30
N VAL A 959 -78.00 15.96 -38.95
CA VAL A 959 -77.95 16.24 -40.39
C VAL A 959 -76.88 15.39 -41.06
N VAL A 960 -77.30 14.60 -42.04
CA VAL A 960 -76.40 13.86 -42.94
C VAL A 960 -76.30 14.60 -44.27
N ASN A 961 -75.11 15.05 -44.61
CA ASN A 961 -74.79 15.62 -45.91
C ASN A 961 -74.03 14.57 -46.73
N SER A 962 -74.73 13.93 -47.68
CA SER A 962 -74.17 12.84 -48.48
C SER A 962 -73.84 13.25 -49.91
N MET A 963 -72.67 12.84 -50.40
CA MET A 963 -72.28 12.93 -51.81
C MET A 963 -72.53 11.66 -52.61
N VAL A 964 -72.98 10.61 -51.93
CA VAL A 964 -73.25 9.28 -52.48
C VAL A 964 -74.72 8.93 -52.28
N THR A 965 -75.16 7.86 -52.94
CA THR A 965 -76.44 7.26 -52.58
C THR A 965 -76.39 6.80 -51.13
N TYR A 966 -77.30 7.28 -50.29
CA TYR A 966 -77.31 6.99 -48.85
C TYR A 966 -78.69 6.55 -48.37
N VAL A 967 -78.66 5.65 -47.38
CA VAL A 967 -79.84 5.08 -46.74
C VAL A 967 -79.67 5.28 -45.24
N LEU A 968 -80.61 5.99 -44.60
CA LEU A 968 -80.64 6.10 -43.15
C LEU A 968 -80.96 4.73 -42.54
N ALA A 969 -80.22 4.35 -41.50
CA ALA A 969 -80.36 3.06 -40.86
C ALA A 969 -81.66 3.01 -40.03
N ALA A 970 -82.17 1.80 -39.79
CA ALA A 970 -83.34 1.66 -38.94
C ALA A 970 -82.96 1.93 -37.47
N GLY A 971 -83.48 3.02 -36.91
CA GLY A 971 -83.28 3.38 -35.50
C GLY A 971 -82.05 4.24 -35.22
N ASP A 972 -81.42 4.83 -36.25
CA ASP A 972 -80.52 5.97 -36.05
C ASP A 972 -81.33 7.23 -35.65
N GLY A 973 -80.70 8.13 -34.89
CA GLY A 973 -81.29 9.39 -34.41
C GLY A 973 -81.49 10.46 -35.48
N VAL A 974 -81.14 10.21 -36.74
CA VAL A 974 -81.01 11.25 -37.78
C VAL A 974 -82.36 11.76 -38.30
N GLU A 975 -82.57 13.09 -38.25
CA GLU A 975 -83.76 13.72 -38.83
C GLU A 975 -83.60 14.22 -40.27
N THR A 976 -82.40 14.63 -40.70
CA THR A 976 -82.20 15.29 -42.00
C THR A 976 -81.17 14.58 -42.87
N LEU A 977 -81.50 14.30 -44.13
CA LEU A 977 -80.55 13.81 -45.15
C LEU A 977 -80.57 14.73 -46.39
N ASN A 978 -79.44 15.38 -46.65
CA ASN A 978 -79.23 16.26 -47.80
C ASN A 978 -78.26 15.60 -48.80
N LEU A 979 -78.63 15.54 -50.07
CA LEU A 979 -77.76 15.15 -51.16
C LEU A 979 -76.99 16.38 -51.65
N THR A 980 -75.67 16.38 -51.44
CA THR A 980 -74.78 17.52 -51.77
C THR A 980 -73.88 17.25 -52.98
N GLY A 981 -73.82 16.01 -53.47
CA GLY A 981 -73.08 15.64 -54.68
C GLY A 981 -73.70 16.22 -55.96
N THR A 982 -72.97 16.19 -57.08
CA THR A 982 -73.49 16.62 -58.40
C THR A 982 -73.96 15.45 -59.28
N SER A 983 -73.74 14.21 -58.83
CA SER A 983 -74.13 12.99 -59.54
C SER A 983 -75.60 12.62 -59.29
N ALA A 984 -76.17 11.79 -60.15
CA ALA A 984 -77.50 11.18 -59.94
C ALA A 984 -77.42 10.12 -58.82
N ILE A 985 -77.49 10.59 -57.57
CA ILE A 985 -77.48 9.80 -56.34
C ILE A 985 -78.87 9.77 -55.71
N ASN A 986 -79.10 8.85 -54.78
CA ASN A 986 -80.43 8.61 -54.20
C ASN A 986 -80.41 8.75 -52.68
N ALA A 987 -81.56 9.10 -52.10
CA ALA A 987 -81.75 9.17 -50.65
C ALA A 987 -82.86 8.21 -50.24
N THR A 988 -82.70 7.54 -49.10
CA THR A 988 -83.76 6.71 -48.49
C THR A 988 -83.79 7.02 -47.01
N GLY A 989 -84.94 7.47 -46.50
CA GLY A 989 -85.17 7.66 -45.06
C GLY A 989 -85.42 6.35 -44.32
N ASN A 990 -85.73 6.46 -43.04
CA ASN A 990 -85.89 5.35 -42.10
C ASN A 990 -87.37 5.17 -41.69
N ALA A 991 -87.63 4.87 -40.41
CA ALA A 991 -89.00 4.73 -39.87
C ALA A 991 -89.47 5.95 -39.04
N ALA A 992 -88.61 6.95 -38.88
CA ALA A 992 -88.88 8.24 -38.26
C ALA A 992 -89.35 9.25 -39.32
N GLY A 993 -89.87 10.41 -38.91
CA GLY A 993 -90.21 11.47 -39.86
C GLY A 993 -88.95 12.21 -40.30
N ASN A 994 -88.46 11.94 -41.51
CA ASN A 994 -87.22 12.52 -42.02
C ASN A 994 -87.47 13.73 -42.94
N THR A 995 -86.50 14.64 -43.00
CA THR A 995 -86.40 15.68 -44.04
C THR A 995 -85.36 15.25 -45.06
N LEU A 996 -85.79 14.98 -46.30
CA LEU A 996 -84.96 14.48 -47.38
C LEU A 996 -84.88 15.50 -48.52
N GLN A 997 -83.66 15.95 -48.84
CA GLN A 997 -83.40 16.94 -49.89
C GLN A 997 -82.49 16.34 -50.98
N GLY A 998 -82.97 16.33 -52.22
CA GLY A 998 -82.19 15.99 -53.41
C GLY A 998 -81.29 17.10 -53.91
N ASN A 999 -80.47 16.78 -54.91
CA ASN A 999 -79.50 17.68 -55.53
C ASN A 999 -80.03 18.24 -56.87
N GLY A 1000 -79.15 18.72 -57.74
CA GLY A 1000 -79.51 19.24 -59.06
C GLY A 1000 -79.54 18.19 -60.19
N ALA A 1001 -79.40 16.90 -59.85
CA ALA A 1001 -79.44 15.78 -60.78
C ALA A 1001 -80.73 14.97 -60.62
N VAL A 1002 -80.94 13.96 -61.48
CA VAL A 1002 -82.11 13.07 -61.35
C VAL A 1002 -81.92 12.15 -60.14
N ASN A 1003 -82.72 12.35 -59.09
CA ASN A 1003 -82.69 11.58 -57.85
C ASN A 1003 -83.90 10.65 -57.73
N THR A 1004 -83.70 9.50 -57.08
CA THR A 1004 -84.79 8.71 -56.47
C THR A 1004 -84.72 8.93 -54.97
N ILE A 1005 -85.78 9.51 -54.38
CA ILE A 1005 -85.87 9.79 -52.95
C ILE A 1005 -87.02 8.99 -52.38
N THR A 1006 -86.75 8.11 -51.41
CA THR A 1006 -87.77 7.31 -50.71
C THR A 1006 -87.90 7.79 -49.28
N GLY A 1007 -89.09 8.23 -48.86
CA GLY A 1007 -89.37 8.67 -47.48
C GLY A 1007 -89.10 7.57 -46.48
N GLY A 1008 -89.77 6.42 -46.66
CA GLY A 1008 -89.64 5.28 -45.76
C GLY A 1008 -90.94 5.07 -45.00
N ALA A 1009 -90.88 4.84 -43.69
CA ALA A 1009 -92.06 4.97 -42.84
C ALA A 1009 -91.89 6.21 -41.97
N GLY A 1010 -92.98 6.83 -41.51
CA GLY A 1010 -92.89 8.09 -40.78
C GLY A 1010 -93.58 9.22 -41.55
N ASN A 1011 -93.54 10.43 -41.01
CA ASN A 1011 -94.12 11.60 -41.68
C ASN A 1011 -92.98 12.40 -42.32
N ASP A 1012 -92.70 12.13 -43.58
CA ASP A 1012 -91.50 12.62 -44.23
C ASP A 1012 -91.73 13.95 -44.95
N THR A 1013 -90.69 14.78 -45.04
CA THR A 1013 -90.66 15.95 -45.92
C THR A 1013 -89.64 15.70 -47.02
N ILE A 1014 -90.12 15.56 -48.26
CA ILE A 1014 -89.31 15.16 -49.42
C ILE A 1014 -89.26 16.31 -50.42
N ASN A 1015 -88.06 16.79 -50.75
CA ASN A 1015 -87.83 17.73 -51.84
C ASN A 1015 -86.84 17.11 -52.84
N GLY A 1016 -87.26 16.95 -54.10
CA GLY A 1016 -86.44 16.41 -55.18
C GLY A 1016 -85.21 17.26 -55.53
N GLY A 1017 -85.30 18.57 -55.32
CA GLY A 1017 -84.34 19.51 -55.87
C GLY A 1017 -84.66 19.81 -57.34
N ALA A 1018 -83.64 20.10 -58.14
CA ALA A 1018 -83.82 20.32 -59.56
C ALA A 1018 -83.51 19.04 -60.31
N GLY A 1019 -84.37 18.60 -61.22
CA GLY A 1019 -84.14 17.32 -61.86
C GLY A 1019 -85.38 16.80 -62.55
N LYS A 1020 -85.43 15.48 -62.72
CA LYS A 1020 -86.66 14.77 -63.05
C LYS A 1020 -86.78 13.65 -62.04
N ASP A 1021 -87.18 14.00 -60.85
CA ASP A 1021 -86.96 13.17 -59.69
C ASP A 1021 -88.09 12.15 -59.50
N THR A 1022 -87.77 11.05 -58.84
CA THR A 1022 -88.74 10.05 -58.42
C THR A 1022 -88.86 10.11 -56.90
N LEU A 1023 -89.95 10.68 -56.41
CA LEU A 1023 -90.22 10.87 -54.99
C LEU A 1023 -91.20 9.79 -54.54
N ILE A 1024 -90.78 8.89 -53.67
CA ILE A 1024 -91.58 7.76 -53.18
C ILE A 1024 -91.97 8.10 -51.74
N SER A 1025 -93.28 8.21 -51.45
CA SER A 1025 -93.78 8.49 -50.09
C SER A 1025 -93.29 7.45 -49.10
N GLY A 1026 -93.72 6.21 -49.32
CA GLY A 1026 -93.62 5.17 -48.31
C GLY A 1026 -94.89 5.13 -47.45
N GLY A 1027 -94.76 5.09 -46.12
CA GLY A 1027 -95.90 4.96 -45.21
C GLY A 1027 -95.94 6.03 -44.12
N GLY A 1028 -97.04 6.76 -44.02
CA GLY A 1028 -97.26 7.81 -43.03
C GLY A 1028 -98.04 8.94 -43.67
N THR A 1029 -97.88 10.17 -43.18
CA THR A 1029 -98.42 11.37 -43.86
C THR A 1029 -97.27 12.26 -44.30
N ASP A 1030 -96.99 12.27 -45.60
CA ASP A 1030 -95.76 12.84 -46.15
C ASP A 1030 -96.01 14.19 -46.82
N THR A 1031 -94.97 15.03 -46.90
CA THR A 1031 -94.99 16.35 -47.52
C THR A 1031 -93.98 16.42 -48.66
N PHE A 1032 -94.45 16.51 -49.89
CA PHE A 1032 -93.62 16.73 -51.07
C PHE A 1032 -93.45 18.23 -51.31
N ALA A 1033 -92.26 18.76 -51.03
CA ALA A 1033 -91.97 20.17 -51.08
C ALA A 1033 -91.25 20.58 -52.37
N PHE A 1034 -91.67 21.72 -52.93
CA PHE A 1034 -91.07 22.34 -54.10
C PHE A 1034 -90.76 23.79 -53.77
N SER A 1035 -89.49 24.15 -53.85
CA SER A 1035 -88.97 25.46 -53.48
C SER A 1035 -88.97 26.42 -54.66
N LEU A 1036 -88.82 25.92 -55.89
CA LEU A 1036 -88.83 26.72 -57.12
C LEU A 1036 -89.64 26.01 -58.21
N ALA A 1037 -90.20 26.77 -59.16
CA ALA A 1037 -90.94 26.17 -60.28
C ALA A 1037 -90.01 25.32 -61.18
N SER A 1038 -88.71 25.62 -61.15
CA SER A 1038 -87.67 24.84 -61.81
C SER A 1038 -87.39 23.48 -61.18
N ASP A 1039 -87.80 23.26 -59.92
CA ASP A 1039 -87.63 21.97 -59.26
C ASP A 1039 -88.40 20.89 -60.04
N SER A 1040 -89.60 21.25 -60.52
CA SER A 1040 -90.43 20.36 -61.34
C SER A 1040 -91.10 21.12 -62.50
N SER A 1041 -90.33 21.33 -63.57
CA SER A 1041 -90.74 22.09 -64.76
C SER A 1041 -91.68 21.30 -65.70
N ALA A 1042 -92.33 21.98 -66.66
CA ALA A 1042 -93.20 21.29 -67.63
C ALA A 1042 -92.53 20.23 -68.52
N VAL A 1043 -91.20 20.29 -68.72
CA VAL A 1043 -90.44 19.37 -69.59
C VAL A 1043 -89.58 18.38 -68.82
N SER A 1044 -89.20 18.72 -67.58
CA SER A 1044 -88.47 17.89 -66.62
C SER A 1044 -89.25 18.00 -65.32
N PHE A 1045 -90.24 17.12 -65.16
CA PHE A 1045 -91.17 17.10 -64.02
C PHE A 1045 -90.98 15.86 -63.18
N ASP A 1046 -91.10 16.03 -61.89
CA ASP A 1046 -90.98 14.99 -60.88
C ASP A 1046 -92.18 14.05 -60.90
N GLN A 1047 -91.90 12.84 -60.45
CA GLN A 1047 -92.86 11.76 -60.33
C GLN A 1047 -92.98 11.39 -58.86
N ILE A 1048 -94.17 11.61 -58.28
CA ILE A 1048 -94.50 11.16 -56.94
C ILE A 1048 -95.17 9.79 -57.04
N GLN A 1049 -94.58 8.79 -56.40
CA GLN A 1049 -95.13 7.44 -56.29
C GLN A 1049 -95.65 7.20 -54.88
N GLY A 1050 -96.78 6.49 -54.77
CA GLY A 1050 -97.35 6.11 -53.48
C GLY A 1050 -98.15 7.19 -52.77
N PHE A 1051 -98.51 8.29 -53.44
CA PHE A 1051 -99.33 9.36 -52.86
C PHE A 1051 -100.68 8.82 -52.33
N THR A 1052 -101.02 9.09 -51.08
CA THR A 1052 -102.23 8.63 -50.40
C THR A 1052 -103.01 9.79 -49.75
N ALA A 1053 -104.17 9.47 -49.17
CA ALA A 1053 -105.00 10.46 -48.48
C ALA A 1053 -104.36 10.84 -47.14
N GLY A 1054 -103.93 12.10 -47.00
CA GLY A 1054 -103.23 12.60 -45.82
C GLY A 1054 -101.97 13.38 -46.21
N ASP A 1055 -101.31 12.91 -47.27
CA ASP A 1055 -100.11 13.52 -47.84
C ASP A 1055 -100.37 14.96 -48.31
N LYS A 1056 -99.29 15.71 -48.44
CA LYS A 1056 -99.28 17.13 -48.77
C LYS A 1056 -98.33 17.40 -49.91
N ILE A 1057 -98.73 18.33 -50.77
CA ILE A 1057 -97.90 18.90 -51.81
C ILE A 1057 -97.65 20.35 -51.41
N ASN A 1058 -96.45 20.63 -50.94
CA ASN A 1058 -96.04 21.94 -50.48
C ASN A 1058 -95.41 22.73 -51.63
N ILE A 1059 -96.14 23.73 -52.10
CA ILE A 1059 -95.76 24.63 -53.19
C ILE A 1059 -95.78 26.09 -52.73
N SER A 1060 -95.80 26.31 -51.41
CA SER A 1060 -95.68 27.64 -50.81
C SER A 1060 -94.36 28.34 -51.16
N GLY A 1061 -93.34 27.57 -51.56
CA GLY A 1061 -92.01 28.06 -51.95
C GLY A 1061 -91.93 28.72 -53.33
N LEU A 1062 -92.87 28.47 -54.26
CA LEU A 1062 -92.83 28.92 -55.66
C LEU A 1062 -93.00 30.46 -55.86
N GLY A 1063 -92.78 31.26 -54.82
CA GLY A 1063 -93.56 32.46 -54.50
C GLY A 1063 -93.43 33.70 -55.39
N GLY A 1064 -94.56 34.42 -55.43
CA GLY A 1064 -94.72 35.82 -55.83
C GLY A 1064 -96.13 36.35 -55.52
N ALA A 1065 -96.37 36.81 -54.27
CA ALA A 1065 -97.49 37.65 -53.82
C ALA A 1065 -98.79 37.69 -54.67
N THR A 1066 -99.62 36.64 -54.65
CA THR A 1066 -101.09 36.71 -54.77
C THR A 1066 -101.69 35.35 -54.39
N VAL A 1067 -102.86 35.36 -53.76
CA VAL A 1067 -103.57 34.17 -53.25
C VAL A 1067 -103.51 33.04 -54.27
N MET A 1068 -102.73 31.99 -53.99
CA MET A 1068 -102.83 30.75 -54.74
C MET A 1068 -104.21 30.18 -54.49
N SER A 1069 -104.99 30.00 -55.55
CA SER A 1069 -106.34 29.43 -55.46
C SER A 1069 -106.35 28.03 -56.05
N TRP A 1070 -106.90 27.08 -55.31
CA TRP A 1070 -107.16 25.73 -55.80
C TRP A 1070 -108.27 25.77 -56.87
N GLY A 1071 -107.93 25.40 -58.10
CA GLY A 1071 -108.84 25.46 -59.27
C GLY A 1071 -109.64 24.18 -59.52
N GLY A 1072 -109.35 23.09 -58.80
CA GLY A 1072 -109.98 21.79 -58.99
C GLY A 1072 -109.53 21.04 -60.25
N ALA A 1073 -110.32 20.04 -60.67
CA ALA A 1073 -110.02 19.21 -61.85
C ALA A 1073 -110.18 20.02 -63.16
N ALA A 1074 -109.19 19.95 -64.05
CA ALA A 1074 -109.25 20.62 -65.35
C ALA A 1074 -110.31 19.95 -66.27
N SER A 1075 -111.29 20.73 -66.73
CA SER A 1075 -112.35 20.27 -67.65
C SER A 1075 -111.97 20.62 -69.10
N GLY A 1076 -111.43 19.65 -69.85
CA GLY A 1076 -111.08 19.85 -71.26
C GLY A 1076 -109.74 20.59 -71.49
N ALA A 1077 -109.41 20.87 -72.77
CA ALA A 1077 -108.09 21.26 -73.26
C ALA A 1077 -107.31 22.26 -72.39
N ILE A 1078 -105.99 22.04 -72.27
CA ILE A 1078 -105.03 22.82 -71.46
C ILE A 1078 -105.31 24.33 -71.60
N PRO A 1079 -105.66 25.05 -70.52
CA PRO A 1079 -106.00 26.46 -70.59
C PRO A 1079 -104.84 27.30 -71.13
N THR A 1080 -105.04 28.03 -72.23
CA THR A 1080 -104.00 28.83 -72.90
C THR A 1080 -103.92 30.29 -72.42
N THR A 1081 -104.79 30.71 -71.49
CA THR A 1081 -104.76 32.04 -70.87
C THR A 1081 -105.29 31.96 -69.43
N LEU A 1082 -104.42 32.18 -68.44
CA LEU A 1082 -104.76 32.26 -67.02
C LEU A 1082 -104.07 33.48 -66.41
N GLY A 1083 -104.85 34.31 -65.71
CA GLY A 1083 -104.34 35.29 -64.75
C GLY A 1083 -104.53 34.75 -63.32
N ALA A 1084 -103.62 35.12 -62.42
CA ALA A 1084 -103.41 34.60 -61.06
C ALA A 1084 -102.92 33.13 -61.01
N PHE A 1085 -101.88 32.89 -60.19
CA PHE A 1085 -101.25 31.59 -59.97
C PHE A 1085 -102.29 30.58 -59.46
N THR A 1086 -102.75 29.67 -60.33
CA THR A 1086 -103.82 28.72 -60.05
C THR A 1086 -103.30 27.30 -60.19
N VAL A 1087 -103.53 26.48 -59.17
CA VAL A 1087 -103.15 25.06 -59.16
C VAL A 1087 -104.31 24.24 -59.68
N GLN A 1088 -104.07 23.42 -60.70
CA GLN A 1088 -105.05 22.52 -61.30
C GLN A 1088 -104.49 21.10 -61.40
N TYR A 1089 -105.36 20.11 -61.55
CA TYR A 1089 -104.95 18.74 -61.81
C TYR A 1089 -105.80 18.08 -62.89
N TYR A 1090 -105.25 17.07 -63.56
CA TYR A 1090 -105.97 16.24 -64.53
C TYR A 1090 -105.47 14.79 -64.48
N THR A 1091 -106.36 13.84 -64.75
CA THR A 1091 -106.04 12.41 -64.81
C THR A 1091 -105.84 11.96 -66.26
N LEU A 1092 -104.75 11.24 -66.55
CA LEU A 1092 -104.50 10.65 -67.87
C LEU A 1092 -104.04 9.20 -67.70
N GLY A 1093 -104.92 8.25 -68.03
CA GLY A 1093 -104.63 6.84 -67.77
C GLY A 1093 -104.65 6.55 -66.26
N PRO A 1094 -103.66 5.82 -65.71
CA PRO A 1094 -103.58 5.54 -64.28
C PRO A 1094 -103.03 6.71 -63.43
N ASP A 1095 -102.52 7.78 -64.07
CA ASP A 1095 -101.76 8.83 -63.38
C ASP A 1095 -102.55 10.15 -63.26
N THR A 1096 -102.24 10.92 -62.21
CA THR A 1096 -102.78 12.27 -61.97
C THR A 1096 -101.68 13.32 -62.09
N PHE A 1097 -101.80 14.24 -63.02
CA PHE A 1097 -100.85 15.34 -63.21
C PHE A 1097 -101.34 16.60 -62.51
N ILE A 1098 -100.47 17.22 -61.73
CA ILE A 1098 -100.66 18.55 -61.15
C ILE A 1098 -99.92 19.56 -62.00
N ILE A 1099 -100.55 20.69 -62.27
CA ILE A 1099 -99.97 21.78 -63.05
C ILE A 1099 -100.22 23.12 -62.35
N ALA A 1100 -99.23 24.00 -62.40
CA ALA A 1100 -99.34 25.39 -61.97
C ALA A 1100 -98.60 26.32 -62.96
N ASN A 1101 -99.09 27.55 -63.06
CA ASN A 1101 -98.58 28.57 -63.97
C ASN A 1101 -98.11 29.79 -63.17
N ASP A 1102 -96.94 30.31 -63.50
CA ASP A 1102 -96.45 31.61 -63.05
C ASP A 1102 -96.91 32.71 -64.03
N THR A 1103 -96.91 33.95 -63.55
CA THR A 1103 -97.07 35.22 -64.26
C THR A 1103 -96.05 35.48 -65.37
N SER A 1104 -95.26 34.48 -65.78
CA SER A 1104 -94.28 34.60 -66.85
C SER A 1104 -94.98 34.87 -68.19
N ALA A 1105 -94.49 35.88 -68.92
CA ALA A 1105 -95.16 36.46 -70.09
C ALA A 1105 -95.28 35.53 -71.32
N THR A 1106 -94.89 34.25 -71.20
CA THR A 1106 -94.82 33.28 -72.31
C THR A 1106 -96.01 32.34 -72.43
N GLY A 1107 -96.96 32.34 -71.50
CA GLY A 1107 -98.21 31.57 -71.60
C GLY A 1107 -97.97 30.06 -71.73
N GLY A 1108 -97.71 29.38 -70.60
CA GLY A 1108 -97.46 27.94 -70.54
C GLY A 1108 -97.65 27.37 -69.13
N ILE A 1109 -97.53 26.05 -69.01
CA ILE A 1109 -97.36 25.38 -67.72
C ILE A 1109 -95.92 25.63 -67.28
N ASP A 1110 -95.71 26.19 -66.09
CA ASP A 1110 -94.38 26.47 -65.56
C ASP A 1110 -93.94 25.42 -64.54
N PHE A 1111 -94.90 24.84 -63.82
CA PHE A 1111 -94.70 23.76 -62.85
C PHE A 1111 -95.61 22.58 -63.19
N LYS A 1112 -95.07 21.37 -63.20
CA LYS A 1112 -95.83 20.14 -63.45
C LYS A 1112 -95.31 19.04 -62.54
N VAL A 1113 -96.17 18.23 -61.94
CA VAL A 1113 -95.80 17.02 -61.17
C VAL A 1113 -96.71 15.86 -61.59
N ASP A 1114 -96.16 14.66 -61.61
CA ASP A 1114 -96.88 13.42 -61.96
C ASP A 1114 -97.11 12.56 -60.71
N LEU A 1115 -98.36 12.44 -60.26
CA LEU A 1115 -98.76 11.48 -59.23
C LEU A 1115 -99.05 10.12 -59.87
N VAL A 1116 -98.04 9.26 -59.88
CA VAL A 1116 -98.08 7.98 -60.57
C VAL A 1116 -99.07 7.04 -59.87
N GLY A 1117 -100.05 6.53 -60.62
CA GLY A 1117 -101.05 5.58 -60.12
C GLY A 1117 -102.13 6.15 -59.19
N PHE A 1118 -102.13 7.45 -58.88
CA PHE A 1118 -103.14 8.07 -58.02
C PHE A 1118 -104.45 8.29 -58.79
N THR A 1119 -105.55 7.72 -58.30
CA THR A 1119 -106.89 7.84 -58.90
C THR A 1119 -107.93 8.53 -57.98
N GLY A 1120 -107.46 9.08 -56.84
CA GLY A 1120 -108.30 9.81 -55.89
C GLY A 1120 -108.65 11.23 -56.36
N VAL A 1121 -109.43 11.94 -55.54
CA VAL A 1121 -109.77 13.35 -55.78
C VAL A 1121 -108.88 14.21 -54.89
N LEU A 1122 -108.04 15.07 -55.48
CA LEU A 1122 -107.25 16.05 -54.74
C LEU A 1122 -108.14 17.18 -54.23
N ALA A 1123 -108.02 17.52 -52.96
CA ALA A 1123 -108.70 18.64 -52.31
C ALA A 1123 -107.74 19.80 -52.03
N ALA A 1124 -108.29 20.99 -51.74
CA ALA A 1124 -107.48 22.14 -51.34
C ALA A 1124 -106.63 21.86 -50.07
N THR A 1125 -107.07 20.93 -49.22
CA THR A 1125 -106.35 20.51 -48.01
C THR A 1125 -105.13 19.63 -48.28
N ASP A 1126 -104.95 19.13 -49.51
CA ASP A 1126 -103.80 18.32 -49.91
C ASP A 1126 -102.62 19.19 -50.38
N PHE A 1127 -102.83 20.51 -50.45
CA PHE A 1127 -101.80 21.48 -50.82
C PHE A 1127 -101.44 22.37 -49.64
N VAL A 1128 -100.16 22.62 -49.47
CA VAL A 1128 -99.64 23.70 -48.62
C VAL A 1128 -99.25 24.84 -49.55
N LEU A 1129 -100.02 25.93 -49.48
CA LEU A 1129 -99.94 27.11 -50.33
C LEU A 1129 -99.34 28.30 -49.57
#